data_AF-A0A7M7JVQ2-F1
#
_entry.id   AF-A0A7M7JVQ2-F1
#
_cell.length_a   1.000
_cell.length_b   1.000
_cell.length_c   1.000
_cell.angle_alpha   90.00
_cell.angle_beta   90.00
_cell.angle_gamma   90.00
#
_symmetry.space_group_name_H-M   'P 1'
#
loop_
_entity.id
_entity.type
_entity.pdbx_description
1 polymer ?
#
loop_
_entity_poly.entity_id
_entity_poly.type
_entity_poly.pdbx_seq_one_letter_code
_entity_poly.pdbx_strand_id
1 'polypeptide(L)'
;MIKKKGTGVQGTGRTLTLMLDPVPVRSFSHEKLSSVVDIDVETIKMTNYSDTVKKLDAFYNQVKKQILRYQSATTGLFPKHSSENVAHIQDTLYCSICVWALYQSYRRIDDDRGKTYELGQSVVKSMRGILFGWMRQSQAKMEAFKSKQCPEFALHSVFDAKTGKPILADKDYGHLQLNNTALYLLYIVQMISSGLQIIYTMDEVNFLQNLVYYVERAYRTPDFGIWERGSKYNNGTPEIHASSIGMAKAALEAINGFNVFGDKGAERSVIYVDIDAHNRNRTIFETLLPRESSSKNTDISLLLATSFPCFATHDEYLYSRTKDKIIRRLEGPYGFKRFLRDGYGCVLEDPAKKFYDQGETKLFDHIECEWPLGYILLILDGIFKNNEEQVNRYCELLEKRIIRDEDNLVVIPKYYYVLATLLDLEKEHPGQSHRAASKEGTPENLFLAGQAFYIISQLLITKMLHINELDPIRRYLPSFNRPRRTDRYSAFQGKACADLVVQVVLIAESQRLQAMMATYGIQTQTPHEVEPVQIWSPTELVKVYEHLGFNQKLGLKGRPPRPIGALGTSKLYKIKGNTVMCYPLIFEVSDFYLSYDMALLIDDIKNELHFVGKYWRMSGRPTMAILIREENMRDSHFRQLLELLAMLKSGNCYGLKVRLGRLQNLMNSACIEHLDFLDLVPDELAPKLQCLQQFENPHTGYTSLTDIPTVLEYDEPLKNYSEYTKRSTEEIVEALRHVDTLYGQSQLLGVLWQRCGVHYNIDGANLEDRMERLTRQAGALRHWTVLRYCSSLLGKLADSLSPYITSILVSGKQLTVGVFGKSEYVIDHPLTPQQVQQLIYSQCLDYPYHAVLMQEILVYCGKLIQTTPKLFNGILKIRVGWMIHALQLYMKFSDNKQALESLSPSELRRVVLKVLDVKDSNFTQHQIRQIEGALCRVPDYFFDRVWDILTRVPDGIVICGQHLPQQPTLSELTVYELSFALKIELLLSRVSFPEYRHLMVELLMVIDVILRRNHEFSFTARVDLDELIREAFALFQMDRGTPPGEAQLQGSPRRRKSREEMSAFYAVSNSVSTCYLSRAVVSKLLSADCAKKEADVMNHCHMQ
;
A
#
# COMPACT_ATOMS: atom_id res chain seq x y z
N MET A 1 5.35 -49.83 -37.96
CA MET A 1 5.04 -50.67 -39.15
C MET A 1 3.53 -50.70 -39.33
N ILE A 2 3.07 -50.59 -40.59
CA ILE A 2 1.69 -50.78 -41.12
C ILE A 2 0.70 -49.60 -40.99
N LYS A 3 0.42 -49.02 -42.17
CA LYS A 3 -0.69 -48.12 -42.57
C LYS A 3 -1.96 -48.93 -42.89
N LYS A 4 -3.16 -48.35 -42.68
CA LYS A 4 -4.27 -48.14 -43.67
C LYS A 4 -5.55 -47.67 -42.95
N LYS A 5 -6.08 -46.47 -43.28
CA LYS A 5 -7.28 -46.17 -44.13
C LYS A 5 -8.59 -46.74 -43.53
N GLY A 6 -9.53 -45.95 -42.99
CA GLY A 6 -10.44 -45.00 -43.67
C GLY A 6 -11.77 -45.72 -43.94
N THR A 7 -12.93 -45.31 -43.42
CA THR A 7 -13.84 -44.25 -43.93
C THR A 7 -15.05 -44.07 -42.99
N GLY A 8 -15.78 -42.94 -43.07
CA GLY A 8 -17.18 -42.82 -42.61
C GLY A 8 -17.51 -41.48 -41.96
N VAL A 9 -18.21 -40.62 -42.68
CA VAL A 9 -18.54 -39.20 -42.40
C VAL A 9 -20.04 -39.07 -42.08
N GLN A 10 -20.45 -38.12 -41.21
CA GLN A 10 -21.41 -37.01 -41.43
C GLN A 10 -22.30 -36.66 -40.20
N GLY A 11 -22.43 -35.35 -39.90
CA GLY A 11 -23.49 -34.74 -39.06
C GLY A 11 -23.02 -33.71 -38.00
N THR A 12 -22.42 -32.57 -38.36
CA THR A 12 -23.03 -31.20 -38.38
C THR A 12 -23.41 -30.56 -37.03
N GLY A 13 -22.71 -29.46 -36.66
CA GLY A 13 -23.12 -28.45 -35.68
C GLY A 13 -22.07 -27.34 -35.52
N ARG A 14 -22.37 -26.12 -35.97
CA ARG A 14 -21.46 -24.97 -36.25
C ARG A 14 -20.99 -24.19 -35.01
N THR A 15 -19.78 -23.61 -35.04
CA THR A 15 -19.49 -22.26 -34.51
C THR A 15 -18.35 -21.59 -35.29
N LEU A 16 -18.57 -20.35 -35.74
CA LEU A 16 -17.68 -19.52 -36.57
C LEU A 16 -16.48 -18.96 -35.79
N THR A 17 -15.29 -18.91 -36.41
CA THR A 17 -14.14 -18.13 -35.95
C THR A 17 -13.56 -17.38 -37.16
N LEU A 18 -13.44 -16.05 -37.06
CA LEU A 18 -12.82 -15.18 -38.06
C LEU A 18 -11.30 -15.19 -37.87
N MET A 19 -10.56 -15.49 -38.93
CA MET A 19 -9.09 -15.41 -39.03
C MET A 19 -8.69 -14.08 -39.69
N LEU A 20 -7.64 -13.42 -39.17
CA LEU A 20 -6.91 -12.33 -39.82
C LEU A 20 -5.47 -12.82 -40.09
N ASP A 21 -5.01 -12.65 -41.33
CA ASP A 21 -3.73 -13.13 -41.86
C ASP A 21 -2.49 -12.28 -41.42
N PRO A 22 -1.27 -12.87 -41.41
CA PRO A 22 -0.03 -12.19 -41.05
C PRO A 22 0.71 -11.51 -42.22
N VAL A 23 1.36 -10.38 -41.94
CA VAL A 23 2.16 -9.55 -42.88
C VAL A 23 3.67 -9.91 -42.81
N PRO A 24 4.43 -9.89 -43.92
CA PRO A 24 5.77 -10.52 -44.02
C PRO A 24 6.96 -9.60 -43.68
N VAL A 25 8.05 -10.22 -43.22
CA VAL A 25 9.36 -9.62 -42.91
C VAL A 25 10.23 -9.54 -44.18
N ARG A 26 10.84 -8.39 -44.48
CA ARG A 26 11.85 -8.22 -45.54
C ARG A 26 13.25 -8.02 -44.95
N SER A 27 14.20 -8.80 -45.45
CA SER A 27 15.66 -8.61 -45.32
C SER A 27 16.20 -7.85 -46.52
N PHE A 28 17.24 -7.02 -46.34
CA PHE A 28 17.99 -6.44 -47.45
C PHE A 28 19.51 -6.55 -47.23
N SER A 29 20.17 -6.90 -48.32
CA SER A 29 21.59 -7.23 -48.50
C SER A 29 22.44 -6.02 -48.87
N HIS A 30 23.72 -6.07 -48.51
CA HIS A 30 24.77 -5.11 -48.86
C HIS A 30 25.27 -5.30 -50.30
N GLU A 31 25.33 -4.21 -51.09
CA GLU A 31 26.24 -4.10 -52.25
C GLU A 31 26.87 -2.69 -52.32
N LYS A 32 28.14 -2.66 -52.77
CA LYS A 32 29.03 -1.50 -52.86
C LYS A 32 28.82 -0.72 -54.16
N LEU A 33 28.87 0.62 -54.09
CA LEU A 33 29.35 1.46 -55.20
C LEU A 33 30.22 2.60 -54.64
N SER A 34 31.50 2.58 -54.98
CA SER A 34 32.44 3.71 -54.96
C SER A 34 32.45 4.33 -56.36
N SER A 35 32.16 5.60 -56.59
CA SER A 35 33.06 6.77 -56.58
C SER A 35 32.32 7.78 -57.48
N VAL A 36 32.10 9.05 -57.11
CA VAL A 36 33.01 10.19 -57.20
C VAL A 36 32.29 11.31 -56.45
N VAL A 37 32.77 11.69 -55.27
CA VAL A 37 32.82 13.05 -54.71
C VAL A 37 33.75 12.93 -53.51
N ASP A 38 35.06 13.08 -53.73
CA ASP A 38 36.04 13.35 -52.66
C ASP A 38 35.84 14.79 -52.15
N ILE A 39 34.67 15.07 -51.58
CA ILE A 39 34.50 16.14 -50.60
C ILE A 39 34.73 15.47 -49.25
N ASP A 40 36.02 15.37 -48.95
CA ASP A 40 36.62 15.29 -47.65
C ASP A 40 35.72 14.72 -46.52
N VAL A 41 35.74 13.39 -46.38
CA VAL A 41 35.06 12.64 -45.31
C VAL A 41 35.58 13.04 -43.93
N GLU A 42 36.81 13.56 -43.83
CA GLU A 42 37.29 14.20 -42.62
C GLU A 42 36.56 15.52 -42.40
N THR A 43 36.37 16.36 -43.42
CA THR A 43 35.54 17.57 -43.31
C THR A 43 34.06 17.26 -43.02
N ILE A 44 33.45 16.15 -43.48
CA ILE A 44 32.06 15.76 -43.13
C ILE A 44 31.95 15.19 -41.70
N LYS A 45 32.94 14.41 -41.24
CA LYS A 45 33.04 13.97 -39.84
C LYS A 45 33.35 15.15 -38.91
N MET A 46 34.21 16.06 -39.34
CA MET A 46 34.60 17.28 -38.61
C MET A 46 33.50 18.33 -38.64
N THR A 47 32.67 18.45 -39.69
CA THR A 47 31.51 19.35 -39.70
C THR A 47 30.39 18.82 -38.81
N ASN A 48 30.07 17.51 -38.87
CA ASN A 48 29.15 16.90 -37.91
C ASN A 48 29.65 17.00 -36.46
N TYR A 49 30.96 16.81 -36.23
CA TYR A 49 31.58 16.98 -34.91
C TYR A 49 31.56 18.43 -34.45
N SER A 50 32.03 19.36 -35.27
CA SER A 50 32.01 20.81 -35.04
C SER A 50 30.60 21.31 -34.74
N ASP A 51 29.60 20.87 -35.50
CA ASP A 51 28.22 21.30 -35.32
C ASP A 51 27.59 20.69 -34.06
N THR A 52 27.97 19.46 -33.69
CA THR A 52 27.61 18.87 -32.40
C THR A 52 28.21 19.66 -31.24
N VAL A 53 29.50 19.99 -31.32
CA VAL A 53 30.20 20.82 -30.32
C VAL A 53 29.56 22.20 -30.22
N LYS A 54 29.26 22.87 -31.35
CA LYS A 54 28.56 24.17 -31.34
C LYS A 54 27.20 24.11 -30.67
N LYS A 55 26.40 23.07 -30.95
CA LYS A 55 25.08 22.88 -30.32
C LYS A 55 25.20 22.63 -28.82
N LEU A 56 26.13 21.79 -28.39
CA LEU A 56 26.38 21.56 -26.98
C LEU A 56 26.89 22.80 -26.28
N ASP A 57 27.74 23.60 -26.94
CA ASP A 57 28.23 24.87 -26.42
C ASP A 57 27.11 25.89 -26.23
N ALA A 58 26.09 25.88 -27.11
CA ALA A 58 24.87 26.65 -26.90
C ALA A 58 24.11 26.20 -25.63
N PHE A 59 23.94 24.87 -25.44
CA PHE A 59 23.32 24.33 -24.22
C PHE A 59 24.16 24.61 -22.97
N TYR A 60 25.49 24.53 -23.05
CA TYR A 60 26.39 24.87 -21.97
C TYR A 60 26.28 26.34 -21.57
N ASN A 61 26.25 27.24 -22.56
CA ASN A 61 26.03 28.67 -22.30
C ASN A 61 24.66 28.91 -21.65
N GLN A 62 23.62 28.20 -22.10
CA GLN A 62 22.28 28.29 -21.50
C GLN A 62 22.28 27.78 -20.06
N VAL A 63 22.85 26.59 -19.79
CA VAL A 63 22.97 26.02 -18.43
C VAL A 63 23.81 26.90 -17.52
N LYS A 64 24.91 27.48 -18.02
CA LYS A 64 25.73 28.48 -17.29
C LYS A 64 24.89 29.67 -16.85
N LYS A 65 24.17 30.30 -17.79
CA LYS A 65 23.41 31.53 -17.55
C LYS A 65 22.16 31.30 -16.69
N GLN A 66 21.40 30.25 -16.98
CA GLN A 66 20.07 30.03 -16.40
C GLN A 66 20.05 29.10 -15.17
N ILE A 67 21.03 28.19 -15.02
CA ILE A 67 21.08 27.22 -13.91
C ILE A 67 22.30 27.46 -13.02
N LEU A 68 23.52 27.21 -13.53
CA LEU A 68 24.76 27.18 -12.72
C LEU A 68 25.10 28.51 -12.07
N ARG A 69 24.71 29.64 -12.67
CA ARG A 69 24.87 30.98 -12.07
C ARG A 69 24.25 31.08 -10.67
N TYR A 70 23.21 30.31 -10.39
CA TYR A 70 22.48 30.31 -9.11
C TYR A 70 22.93 29.20 -8.17
N GLN A 71 23.90 28.37 -8.58
CA GLN A 71 24.48 27.37 -7.68
C GLN A 71 25.28 28.06 -6.57
N SER A 72 25.01 27.70 -5.33
CA SER A 72 25.78 28.22 -4.20
C SER A 72 27.26 27.81 -4.28
N ALA A 73 28.15 28.80 -4.20
CA ALA A 73 29.60 28.59 -4.22
C ALA A 73 30.13 27.85 -2.98
N THR A 74 29.39 27.82 -1.87
CA THR A 74 29.82 27.15 -0.63
C THR A 74 29.24 25.74 -0.52
N THR A 75 27.93 25.60 -0.70
CA THR A 75 27.22 24.35 -0.44
C THR A 75 26.91 23.56 -1.72
N GLY A 76 26.88 24.20 -2.88
CA GLY A 76 26.37 23.60 -4.12
C GLY A 76 24.85 23.57 -4.24
N LEU A 77 24.10 24.02 -3.24
CA LEU A 77 22.64 24.03 -3.27
C LEU A 77 22.08 25.08 -4.24
N PHE A 78 20.91 24.82 -4.82
CA PHE A 78 20.18 25.75 -5.68
C PHE A 78 18.95 26.32 -4.97
N PRO A 79 18.62 27.60 -5.18
CA PRO A 79 17.38 28.16 -4.68
C PRO A 79 16.15 27.64 -5.45
N LYS A 80 14.95 27.83 -4.92
CA LYS A 80 13.70 27.50 -5.64
C LYS A 80 13.48 28.43 -6.85
N HIS A 81 13.78 29.71 -6.65
CA HIS A 81 13.70 30.77 -7.66
C HIS A 81 15.00 31.56 -7.71
N SER A 82 15.35 32.12 -8.88
CA SER A 82 16.64 32.81 -9.05
C SER A 82 16.83 34.06 -8.18
N SER A 83 15.75 34.67 -7.68
CA SER A 83 15.79 35.84 -6.81
C SER A 83 15.97 35.51 -5.32
N GLU A 84 15.89 34.23 -4.93
CA GLU A 84 15.88 33.80 -3.53
C GLU A 84 17.21 33.21 -3.07
N ASN A 85 17.41 33.17 -1.74
CA ASN A 85 18.53 32.45 -1.11
C ASN A 85 18.09 31.15 -0.42
N VAL A 86 16.82 30.78 -0.55
CA VAL A 86 16.22 29.60 0.08
C VAL A 86 16.36 28.40 -0.85
N ALA A 87 17.13 27.40 -0.43
CA ALA A 87 17.33 26.17 -1.16
C ALA A 87 16.35 25.09 -0.70
N HIS A 88 15.57 24.58 -1.65
CA HIS A 88 14.77 23.37 -1.45
C HIS A 88 15.51 22.18 -2.06
N ILE A 89 15.49 21.03 -1.37
CA ILE A 89 16.22 19.83 -1.83
C ILE A 89 15.73 19.38 -3.20
N GLN A 90 14.42 19.41 -3.43
CA GLN A 90 13.84 18.96 -4.70
C GLN A 90 14.35 19.77 -5.88
N ASP A 91 14.35 21.09 -5.78
CA ASP A 91 14.84 21.99 -6.84
C ASP A 91 16.34 21.81 -7.05
N THR A 92 17.10 21.60 -5.98
CA THR A 92 18.53 21.26 -6.06
C THR A 92 18.74 19.95 -6.83
N LEU A 93 17.93 18.92 -6.59
CA LEU A 93 17.99 17.65 -7.32
C LEU A 93 17.67 17.84 -8.81
N TYR A 94 16.62 18.60 -9.14
CA TYR A 94 16.22 18.86 -10.53
C TYR A 94 17.24 19.71 -11.30
N CYS A 95 17.83 20.71 -10.66
CA CYS A 95 18.94 21.45 -11.26
C CYS A 95 20.16 20.55 -11.47
N SER A 96 20.47 19.68 -10.50
CA SER A 96 21.61 18.76 -10.58
C SER A 96 21.45 17.74 -11.69
N ILE A 97 20.26 17.17 -11.91
CA ILE A 97 20.01 16.24 -13.02
C ILE A 97 20.11 16.93 -14.39
N CYS A 98 19.76 18.22 -14.50
CA CYS A 98 19.95 19.00 -15.73
C CYS A 98 21.44 19.23 -16.04
N VAL A 99 22.23 19.65 -15.05
CA VAL A 99 23.69 19.81 -15.21
C VAL A 99 24.33 18.46 -15.52
N TRP A 100 23.88 17.39 -14.88
CA TRP A 100 24.36 16.03 -15.13
C TRP A 100 23.97 15.50 -16.52
N ALA A 101 22.77 15.83 -17.02
CA ALA A 101 22.34 15.48 -18.37
C ALA A 101 23.27 16.09 -19.42
N LEU A 102 23.66 17.37 -19.25
CA LEU A 102 24.64 18.01 -20.12
C LEU A 102 26.04 17.41 -19.97
N TYR A 103 26.46 17.07 -18.74
CA TYR A 103 27.70 16.32 -18.49
C TYR A 103 27.74 15.01 -19.29
N GLN A 104 26.65 14.23 -19.28
CA GLN A 104 26.57 12.98 -20.04
C GLN A 104 26.64 13.21 -21.55
N SER A 105 26.06 14.30 -22.06
CA SER A 105 26.19 14.67 -23.47
C SER A 105 27.64 15.01 -23.86
N TYR A 106 28.37 15.76 -23.04
CA TYR A 106 29.78 16.09 -23.32
C TYR A 106 30.73 14.90 -23.21
N ARG A 107 30.44 13.90 -22.38
CA ARG A 107 31.25 12.68 -22.27
C ARG A 107 31.40 11.87 -23.56
N ARG A 108 30.57 12.14 -24.56
CA ARG A 108 30.65 11.53 -25.89
C ARG A 108 31.74 12.15 -26.78
N ILE A 109 32.29 13.28 -26.36
CA ILE A 109 33.20 14.11 -27.14
C ILE A 109 34.60 13.99 -26.55
N ASP A 110 35.59 13.80 -27.42
CA ASP A 110 36.99 13.60 -27.00
C ASP A 110 37.64 14.89 -26.44
N ASP A 111 37.47 16.04 -27.11
CA ASP A 111 37.94 17.35 -26.62
C ASP A 111 36.77 18.22 -26.17
N ASP A 112 36.41 18.10 -24.89
CA ASP A 112 35.39 18.93 -24.24
C ASP A 112 35.94 20.22 -23.60
N ARG A 113 37.26 20.48 -23.74
CA ARG A 113 37.97 21.61 -23.13
C ARG A 113 37.78 21.73 -21.60
N GLY A 114 37.63 20.60 -20.92
CA GLY A 114 37.45 20.52 -19.46
C GLY A 114 36.00 20.70 -18.98
N LYS A 115 35.02 20.90 -19.87
CA LYS A 115 33.63 21.17 -19.51
C LYS A 115 32.97 20.00 -18.79
N THR A 116 33.26 18.77 -19.21
CA THR A 116 32.75 17.57 -18.51
C THR A 116 33.21 17.54 -17.07
N TYR A 117 34.48 17.84 -16.81
CA TYR A 117 35.01 17.85 -15.44
C TYR A 117 34.31 18.93 -14.60
N GLU A 118 34.17 20.15 -15.11
CA GLU A 118 33.48 21.24 -14.43
C GLU A 118 32.02 20.88 -14.09
N LEU A 119 31.25 20.42 -15.08
CA LEU A 119 29.84 20.05 -14.90
C LEU A 119 29.72 18.90 -13.88
N GLY A 120 30.59 17.90 -13.98
CA GLY A 120 30.63 16.77 -13.04
C GLY A 120 30.91 17.22 -11.61
N GLN A 121 31.89 18.11 -11.39
CA GLN A 121 32.20 18.65 -10.07
C GLN A 121 31.08 19.53 -9.51
N SER A 122 30.39 20.28 -10.36
CA SER A 122 29.20 21.03 -9.96
C SER A 122 28.10 20.10 -9.42
N VAL A 123 27.80 19.00 -10.13
CA VAL A 123 26.82 17.99 -9.69
C VAL A 123 27.24 17.34 -8.37
N VAL A 124 28.50 16.91 -8.26
CA VAL A 124 29.05 16.32 -7.04
C VAL A 124 28.87 17.27 -5.86
N LYS A 125 29.16 18.57 -6.05
CA LYS A 125 29.02 19.57 -5.00
C LYS A 125 27.58 19.69 -4.50
N SER A 126 26.59 19.77 -5.40
CA SER A 126 25.17 19.83 -5.02
C SER A 126 24.72 18.61 -4.21
N MET A 127 25.06 17.41 -4.70
CA MET A 127 24.67 16.16 -4.06
C MET A 127 25.33 15.98 -2.68
N ARG A 128 26.56 16.46 -2.53
CA ARG A 128 27.26 16.50 -1.24
C ARG A 128 26.72 17.57 -0.31
N GLY A 129 26.28 18.72 -0.83
CA GLY A 129 25.60 19.76 -0.06
C GLY A 129 24.34 19.24 0.64
N ILE A 130 23.51 18.50 -0.08
CA ILE A 130 22.33 17.82 0.48
C ILE A 130 22.74 16.81 1.56
N LEU A 131 23.71 15.94 1.25
CA LEU A 131 24.20 14.92 2.19
C LEU A 131 24.65 15.55 3.50
N PHE A 132 25.45 16.60 3.42
CA PHE A 132 26.02 17.27 4.58
C PHE A 132 24.94 17.98 5.42
N GLY A 133 23.94 18.59 4.76
CA GLY A 133 22.78 19.19 5.42
C GLY A 133 21.97 18.17 6.24
N TRP A 134 21.81 16.94 5.72
CA TRP A 134 21.12 15.86 6.42
C TRP A 134 21.98 15.15 7.47
N MET A 135 23.27 14.93 7.22
CA MET A 135 24.17 14.32 8.20
C MET A 135 24.26 15.13 9.49
N ARG A 136 24.20 16.47 9.39
CA ARG A 136 24.12 17.37 10.56
C ARG A 136 22.89 17.13 11.45
N GLN A 137 21.84 16.52 10.91
CA GLN A 137 20.58 16.23 11.60
C GLN A 137 20.50 14.77 12.10
N SER A 138 21.56 13.98 11.92
CA SER A 138 21.53 12.53 12.14
C SER A 138 21.07 12.15 13.56
N GLN A 139 21.69 12.71 14.59
CA GLN A 139 21.39 12.37 15.99
C GLN A 139 20.02 12.88 16.46
N ALA A 140 19.64 14.10 16.07
CA ALA A 140 18.41 14.75 16.55
C ALA A 140 17.15 14.23 15.84
N LYS A 141 17.27 13.84 14.56
CA LYS A 141 16.12 13.52 13.70
C LYS A 141 16.17 12.09 13.17
N MET A 142 17.26 11.73 12.46
CA MET A 142 17.32 10.49 11.69
C MET A 142 17.09 9.23 12.54
N GLU A 143 17.75 9.13 13.70
CA GLU A 143 17.61 7.98 14.60
C GLU A 143 16.18 7.87 15.18
N ALA A 144 15.61 9.00 15.64
CA ALA A 144 14.25 9.05 16.17
C ALA A 144 13.19 8.75 15.09
N PHE A 145 13.41 9.18 13.85
CA PHE A 145 12.49 8.94 12.74
C PHE A 145 12.29 7.46 12.45
N LYS A 146 13.36 6.64 12.52
CA LYS A 146 13.28 5.18 12.26
C LYS A 146 12.25 4.45 13.11
N SER A 147 11.97 4.98 14.31
CA SER A 147 10.95 4.44 15.24
C SER A 147 9.63 5.18 15.15
N LYS A 148 9.64 6.53 15.13
CA LYS A 148 8.42 7.36 15.27
C LYS A 148 7.73 7.71 13.95
N GLN A 149 8.49 7.88 12.86
CA GLN A 149 7.98 8.16 11.50
C GLN A 149 6.96 9.31 11.41
N CYS A 150 7.21 10.43 12.11
CA CYS A 150 6.31 11.59 12.13
C CYS A 150 7.03 12.88 11.73
N PRO A 151 6.29 13.96 11.40
CA PRO A 151 6.87 15.22 10.92
C PRO A 151 7.93 15.86 11.82
N GLU A 152 7.80 15.74 13.14
CA GLU A 152 8.74 16.29 14.12
C GLU A 152 10.18 15.79 13.91
N PHE A 153 10.33 14.51 13.58
CA PHE A 153 11.64 13.87 13.40
C PHE A 153 12.06 13.79 11.94
N ALA A 154 11.31 14.39 11.01
CA ALA A 154 11.63 14.37 9.60
C ALA A 154 12.90 15.18 9.31
N LEU A 155 13.72 14.68 8.38
CA LEU A 155 14.85 15.43 7.84
C LEU A 155 14.35 16.69 7.14
N HIS A 156 15.00 17.82 7.39
CA HIS A 156 14.62 19.07 6.76
C HIS A 156 14.83 19.03 5.25
N SER A 157 13.92 19.69 4.53
CA SER A 157 13.91 19.82 3.07
C SER A 157 14.28 21.23 2.58
N VAL A 158 14.41 22.19 3.51
CA VAL A 158 14.68 23.61 3.23
C VAL A 158 15.90 24.07 3.99
N PHE A 159 16.84 24.68 3.28
CA PHE A 159 18.11 25.16 3.81
C PHE A 159 18.41 26.56 3.29
N ASP A 160 19.21 27.31 4.03
CA ASP A 160 19.87 28.48 3.48
C ASP A 160 20.92 28.04 2.44
N ALA A 161 20.81 28.54 1.21
CA ALA A 161 21.67 28.11 0.11
C ALA A 161 23.16 28.39 0.39
N LYS A 162 23.51 29.45 1.15
CA LYS A 162 24.90 29.84 1.39
C LYS A 162 25.53 29.13 2.59
N THR A 163 24.78 28.92 3.66
CA THR A 163 25.30 28.37 4.92
C THR A 163 25.00 26.87 5.08
N GLY A 164 24.03 26.34 4.35
CA GLY A 164 23.57 24.95 4.46
C GLY A 164 22.96 24.65 5.83
N LYS A 165 22.49 25.68 6.54
CA LYS A 165 21.75 25.54 7.80
C LYS A 165 20.26 25.47 7.51
N PRO A 166 19.49 24.68 8.27
CA PRO A 166 18.05 24.74 8.16
C PRO A 166 17.51 26.10 8.60
N ILE A 167 16.46 26.58 7.91
CA ILE A 167 15.90 27.92 8.11
C ILE A 167 14.46 27.93 8.60
N LEU A 168 13.71 26.85 8.37
CA LEU A 168 12.33 26.69 8.80
C LEU A 168 12.28 25.65 9.91
N ALA A 169 11.47 25.89 10.93
CA ALA A 169 11.27 24.95 12.03
C ALA A 169 10.20 23.91 11.66
N ASP A 170 10.19 22.78 12.39
CA ASP A 170 9.27 21.66 12.13
C ASP A 170 7.79 22.01 12.24
N LYS A 171 7.43 22.99 13.07
CA LYS A 171 6.05 23.47 13.22
C LYS A 171 5.64 24.39 12.06
N ASP A 172 6.61 25.05 11.46
CA ASP A 172 6.40 26.11 10.47
C ASP A 172 6.37 25.56 9.06
N TYR A 173 6.94 24.38 8.81
CA TYR A 173 7.02 23.81 7.47
C TYR A 173 6.88 22.28 7.44
N GLY A 174 6.21 21.78 6.40
CA GLY A 174 6.02 20.35 6.14
C GLY A 174 7.29 19.66 5.61
N HIS A 175 8.29 19.45 6.47
CA HIS A 175 9.57 18.86 6.07
C HIS A 175 9.50 17.37 5.72
N LEU A 176 8.51 16.65 6.23
CA LEU A 176 8.31 15.24 5.90
C LEU A 176 7.87 15.11 4.44
N GLN A 177 8.86 14.89 3.57
CA GLN A 177 8.73 14.74 2.12
C GLN A 177 9.57 13.56 1.67
N LEU A 178 8.95 12.38 1.56
CA LEU A 178 9.67 11.13 1.28
C LEU A 178 10.21 11.10 -0.16
N ASN A 179 9.53 11.79 -1.08
CA ASN A 179 9.95 12.00 -2.45
C ASN A 179 11.38 12.57 -2.56
N ASN A 180 11.76 13.52 -1.72
CA ASN A 180 13.10 14.14 -1.76
C ASN A 180 14.21 13.12 -1.46
N THR A 181 14.03 12.34 -0.40
CA THR A 181 15.01 11.30 -0.02
C THR A 181 15.05 10.19 -1.06
N ALA A 182 13.90 9.79 -1.59
CA ALA A 182 13.81 8.78 -2.63
C ALA A 182 14.51 9.20 -3.93
N LEU A 183 14.22 10.41 -4.43
CA LEU A 183 14.88 10.95 -5.63
C LEU A 183 16.39 11.10 -5.43
N TYR A 184 16.84 11.53 -4.25
CA TYR A 184 18.26 11.60 -3.92
C TYR A 184 18.94 10.23 -4.05
N LEU A 185 18.36 9.17 -3.46
CA LEU A 185 18.89 7.81 -3.54
C LEU A 185 18.90 7.28 -4.99
N LEU A 186 17.85 7.54 -5.76
CA LEU A 186 17.78 7.15 -7.18
C LEU A 186 18.87 7.84 -8.00
N TYR A 187 19.02 9.16 -7.86
CA TYR A 187 20.01 9.94 -8.60
C TYR A 187 21.43 9.64 -8.17
N ILE A 188 21.69 9.32 -6.90
CA ILE A 188 23.00 8.79 -6.46
C ILE A 188 23.39 7.56 -7.28
N VAL A 189 22.48 6.60 -7.42
CA VAL A 189 22.76 5.38 -8.18
C VAL A 189 23.07 5.71 -9.64
N GLN A 190 22.25 6.54 -10.28
CA GLN A 190 22.45 6.94 -11.69
C GLN A 190 23.75 7.72 -11.90
N MET A 191 24.03 8.72 -11.06
CA MET A 191 25.21 9.57 -11.18
C MET A 191 26.50 8.81 -10.88
N ILE A 192 26.53 7.95 -9.86
CA ILE A 192 27.71 7.12 -9.55
C ILE A 192 27.91 6.04 -10.62
N SER A 193 26.83 5.44 -11.16
CA SER A 193 26.94 4.53 -12.32
C SER A 193 27.53 5.21 -13.56
N SER A 194 27.44 6.54 -13.65
CA SER A 194 28.11 7.31 -14.71
C SER A 194 29.57 7.63 -14.41
N GLY A 195 30.13 7.21 -13.28
CA GLY A 195 31.53 7.44 -12.91
C GLY A 195 31.78 8.67 -12.03
N LEU A 196 30.73 9.39 -11.59
CA LEU A 196 30.89 10.47 -10.61
C LEU A 196 31.17 9.89 -9.21
N GLN A 197 32.11 10.50 -8.49
CA GLN A 197 32.42 10.15 -7.10
C GLN A 197 31.74 11.15 -6.16
N ILE A 198 30.66 10.70 -5.52
CA ILE A 198 29.85 11.55 -4.62
C ILE A 198 30.10 11.20 -3.15
N ILE A 199 30.22 9.91 -2.83
CA ILE A 199 30.43 9.39 -1.47
C ILE A 199 31.92 9.10 -1.28
N TYR A 200 32.50 9.56 -0.16
CA TYR A 200 33.94 9.55 0.11
C TYR A 200 34.33 8.74 1.35
N THR A 201 33.42 8.56 2.31
CA THR A 201 33.76 7.89 3.58
C THR A 201 32.75 6.82 3.97
N MET A 202 33.19 5.84 4.77
CA MET A 202 32.29 4.84 5.35
C MET A 202 31.24 5.45 6.29
N ASP A 203 31.54 6.60 6.90
CA ASP A 203 30.56 7.33 7.70
C ASP A 203 29.38 7.81 6.84
N GLU A 204 29.66 8.32 5.63
CA GLU A 204 28.66 8.68 4.63
C GLU A 204 27.92 7.45 4.10
N VAL A 205 28.59 6.32 3.84
CA VAL A 205 27.95 5.04 3.46
C VAL A 205 26.90 4.61 4.48
N ASN A 206 27.27 4.60 5.77
CA ASN A 206 26.35 4.23 6.85
C ASN A 206 25.18 5.20 6.96
N PHE A 207 25.39 6.49 6.70
CA PHE A 207 24.31 7.46 6.64
C PHE A 207 23.35 7.17 5.47
N LEU A 208 23.86 6.88 4.27
CA LEU A 208 23.04 6.46 3.11
C LEU A 208 22.23 5.20 3.41
N GLN A 209 22.84 4.22 4.08
CA GLN A 209 22.14 3.00 4.51
C GLN A 209 20.99 3.31 5.48
N ASN A 210 21.13 4.34 6.32
CA ASN A 210 20.03 4.79 7.16
C ASN A 210 18.97 5.53 6.33
N LEU A 211 19.32 6.32 5.30
CA LEU A 211 18.33 6.93 4.40
C LEU A 211 17.44 5.88 3.71
N VAL A 212 17.97 4.69 3.45
CA VAL A 212 17.13 3.55 3.01
C VAL A 212 16.05 3.25 4.04
N TYR A 213 16.38 3.15 5.34
CA TYR A 213 15.40 2.91 6.41
C TYR A 213 14.41 4.06 6.59
N TYR A 214 14.77 5.28 6.18
CA TYR A 214 13.89 6.45 6.15
C TYR A 214 12.72 6.24 5.17
N VAL A 215 13.01 5.75 3.96
CA VAL A 215 12.01 5.58 2.88
C VAL A 215 11.44 4.16 2.78
N GLU A 216 12.07 3.18 3.43
CA GLU A 216 11.69 1.76 3.42
C GLU A 216 10.19 1.52 3.75
N ARG A 217 9.63 2.34 4.65
CA ARG A 217 8.23 2.24 5.11
C ARG A 217 7.33 3.34 4.53
N ALA A 218 7.65 3.88 3.36
CA ALA A 218 6.83 4.91 2.70
C ALA A 218 5.36 4.49 2.55
N TYR A 219 5.09 3.20 2.29
CA TYR A 219 3.75 2.62 2.20
C TYR A 219 2.83 2.83 3.41
N ARG A 220 3.37 3.25 4.54
CA ARG A 220 2.63 3.49 5.79
C ARG A 220 3.00 4.79 6.50
N THR A 221 3.74 5.67 5.84
CA THR A 221 4.23 6.93 6.42
C THR A 221 3.57 8.09 5.67
N PRO A 222 2.51 8.72 6.23
CA PRO A 222 1.92 9.90 5.64
C PRO A 222 2.93 11.04 5.56
N ASP A 223 3.02 11.73 4.43
CA ASP A 223 3.94 12.83 4.19
C ASP A 223 3.21 14.06 3.59
N PHE A 224 3.92 15.17 3.38
CA PHE A 224 3.33 16.39 2.81
C PHE A 224 3.28 16.38 1.27
N GLY A 225 3.78 15.31 0.66
CA GLY A 225 3.86 15.12 -0.79
C GLY A 225 4.75 16.15 -1.48
N ILE A 226 4.78 16.06 -2.80
CA ILE A 226 5.63 16.90 -3.66
C ILE A 226 5.27 18.39 -3.63
N TRP A 227 4.03 18.71 -3.24
CA TRP A 227 3.50 20.07 -3.20
C TRP A 227 3.55 20.71 -1.82
N GLU A 228 4.20 20.07 -0.85
CA GLU A 228 4.47 20.63 0.49
C GLU A 228 3.19 20.90 1.34
N ARG A 229 2.05 20.30 0.98
CA ARG A 229 0.71 20.61 1.55
C ARG A 229 0.04 19.46 2.32
N GLY A 230 0.44 18.22 2.07
CA GLY A 230 -0.27 17.04 2.60
C GLY A 230 -1.63 16.90 1.94
N SER A 231 -2.72 17.10 2.70
CA SER A 231 -4.07 17.07 2.15
C SER A 231 -4.32 18.18 1.11
N LYS A 232 -5.30 17.99 0.22
CA LYS A 232 -5.72 19.05 -0.73
C LYS A 232 -6.25 20.30 -0.02
N TYR A 233 -6.70 20.14 1.22
CA TYR A 233 -7.25 21.21 2.05
C TYR A 233 -6.17 22.12 2.63
N ASN A 234 -4.89 21.76 2.48
CA ASN A 234 -3.77 22.51 3.04
C ASN A 234 -4.06 22.91 4.50
N ASN A 235 -4.31 21.93 5.35
CA ASN A 235 -4.67 22.12 6.76
C ASN A 235 -3.62 21.54 7.73
N GLY A 236 -2.41 21.28 7.22
CA GLY A 236 -1.31 20.68 7.98
C GLY A 236 -1.40 19.17 8.17
N THR A 237 -2.41 18.50 7.60
CA THR A 237 -2.57 17.04 7.70
C THR A 237 -1.77 16.32 6.61
N PRO A 238 -0.78 15.48 6.95
CA PRO A 238 -0.06 14.66 5.97
C PRO A 238 -0.93 13.49 5.49
N GLU A 239 -0.66 12.99 4.28
CA GLU A 239 -1.41 11.87 3.67
C GLU A 239 -0.46 10.84 3.04
N ILE A 240 -0.99 9.64 2.77
CA ILE A 240 -0.25 8.64 1.99
C ILE A 240 -0.34 9.02 0.51
N HIS A 241 0.78 9.48 -0.04
CA HIS A 241 0.90 9.92 -1.43
C HIS A 241 1.44 8.79 -2.35
N ALA A 242 0.67 8.43 -3.37
CA ALA A 242 1.07 7.42 -4.34
C ALA A 242 2.35 7.83 -5.09
N SER A 243 2.50 9.12 -5.43
CA SER A 243 3.72 9.66 -6.00
C SER A 243 4.95 9.41 -5.12
N SER A 244 4.91 9.77 -3.83
CA SER A 244 6.00 9.53 -2.86
C SER A 244 6.35 8.04 -2.72
N ILE A 245 5.35 7.15 -2.64
CA ILE A 245 5.58 5.70 -2.53
C ILE A 245 6.20 5.15 -3.81
N GLY A 246 5.73 5.59 -4.99
CA GLY A 246 6.29 5.20 -6.28
C GLY A 246 7.77 5.58 -6.39
N MET A 247 8.13 6.80 -5.98
CA MET A 247 9.52 7.26 -5.92
C MET A 247 10.36 6.43 -4.94
N ALA A 248 9.83 6.17 -3.73
CA ALA A 248 10.52 5.34 -2.74
C ALA A 248 10.77 3.91 -3.25
N LYS A 249 9.74 3.28 -3.83
CA LYS A 249 9.86 1.96 -4.49
C LYS A 249 10.97 1.98 -5.53
N ALA A 250 10.97 3.00 -6.38
CA ALA A 250 11.95 3.18 -7.44
C ALA A 250 13.39 3.29 -6.92
N ALA A 251 13.58 4.07 -5.86
CA ALA A 251 14.87 4.26 -5.21
C ALA A 251 15.41 2.99 -4.55
N LEU A 252 14.55 2.31 -3.79
CA LEU A 252 14.85 1.04 -3.11
C LEU A 252 15.24 -0.05 -4.12
N GLU A 253 14.56 -0.11 -5.26
CA GLU A 253 14.88 -1.03 -6.35
C GLU A 253 16.24 -0.73 -6.98
N ALA A 254 16.62 0.54 -7.10
CA ALA A 254 17.86 0.98 -7.75
C ALA A 254 19.10 0.78 -6.86
N ILE A 255 18.98 1.07 -5.56
CA ILE A 255 20.11 1.12 -4.63
C ILE A 255 20.46 -0.24 -4.00
N ASN A 256 19.55 -1.21 -4.03
CA ASN A 256 19.82 -2.53 -3.47
C ASN A 256 21.02 -3.21 -4.18
N GLY A 257 21.98 -3.67 -3.38
CA GLY A 257 23.20 -4.30 -3.87
C GLY A 257 24.12 -3.33 -4.64
N PHE A 258 23.89 -2.02 -4.54
CA PHE A 258 24.71 -1.02 -5.24
C PHE A 258 25.90 -0.61 -4.39
N ASN A 259 27.09 -0.56 -5.01
CA ASN A 259 28.29 -0.05 -4.37
C ASN A 259 28.38 1.47 -4.54
N VAL A 260 28.23 2.22 -3.44
CA VAL A 260 28.18 3.69 -3.50
C VAL A 260 29.56 4.36 -3.68
N PHE A 261 30.64 3.59 -3.75
CA PHE A 261 31.94 4.06 -4.23
C PHE A 261 32.18 3.78 -5.72
N GLY A 262 31.18 3.21 -6.42
CA GLY A 262 31.29 2.80 -7.82
C GLY A 262 32.31 1.68 -8.01
N ASP A 263 33.02 1.69 -9.14
CA ASP A 263 33.99 0.65 -9.51
C ASP A 263 35.20 0.53 -8.56
N LYS A 264 35.42 1.56 -7.72
CA LYS A 264 36.50 1.60 -6.72
C LYS A 264 36.06 1.08 -5.36
N GLY A 265 34.81 0.67 -5.22
CA GLY A 265 34.24 0.30 -3.95
C GLY A 265 34.66 -1.07 -3.43
N ALA A 266 34.68 -1.19 -2.10
CA ALA A 266 34.85 -2.46 -1.43
C ALA A 266 33.48 -3.10 -1.15
N GLU A 267 33.48 -4.37 -0.75
CA GLU A 267 32.28 -5.11 -0.32
C GLU A 267 31.50 -4.39 0.80
N ARG A 268 32.22 -3.58 1.58
CA ARG A 268 31.72 -2.83 2.73
C ARG A 268 30.90 -1.60 2.34
N SER A 269 31.06 -1.06 1.13
CA SER A 269 30.35 0.13 0.64
C SER A 269 29.06 -0.19 -0.13
N VAL A 270 28.54 -1.41 0.05
CA VAL A 270 27.31 -1.89 -0.58
C VAL A 270 26.11 -1.55 0.30
N ILE A 271 25.06 -1.04 -0.33
CA ILE A 271 23.80 -0.70 0.34
C ILE A 271 22.79 -1.84 0.16
N TYR A 272 22.11 -2.21 1.24
CA TYR A 272 21.12 -3.28 1.26
C TYR A 272 19.72 -2.76 1.53
N VAL A 273 18.73 -3.42 0.94
CA VAL A 273 17.31 -3.12 1.07
C VAL A 273 16.55 -4.35 1.51
N ASP A 274 15.60 -4.16 2.43
CA ASP A 274 14.60 -5.17 2.76
C ASP A 274 13.63 -5.34 1.57
N ILE A 275 13.68 -6.52 0.96
CA ILE A 275 12.92 -6.85 -0.24
C ILE A 275 11.42 -6.98 0.05
N ASP A 276 11.06 -7.42 1.26
CA ASP A 276 9.67 -7.48 1.68
C ASP A 276 9.10 -6.07 1.87
N ALA A 277 9.89 -5.13 2.41
CA ALA A 277 9.49 -3.74 2.49
C ALA A 277 9.36 -3.08 1.11
N HIS A 278 10.30 -3.32 0.19
CA HIS A 278 10.16 -2.90 -1.21
C HIS A 278 8.88 -3.46 -1.84
N ASN A 279 8.58 -4.75 -1.64
CA ASN A 279 7.36 -5.36 -2.19
C ASN A 279 6.08 -4.73 -1.61
N ARG A 280 6.05 -4.39 -0.32
CA ARG A 280 4.94 -3.65 0.30
C ARG A 280 4.74 -2.29 -0.39
N ASN A 281 5.81 -1.50 -0.56
CA ASN A 281 5.74 -0.22 -1.30
C ASN A 281 5.18 -0.41 -2.71
N ARG A 282 5.61 -1.45 -3.42
CA ARG A 282 5.11 -1.77 -4.75
C ARG A 282 3.61 -2.10 -4.75
N THR A 283 3.17 -3.05 -3.92
CA THR A 283 1.77 -3.46 -3.85
C THR A 283 0.86 -2.28 -3.49
N ILE A 284 1.29 -1.45 -2.54
CA ILE A 284 0.56 -0.27 -2.12
C ILE A 284 0.47 0.77 -3.25
N PHE A 285 1.59 1.07 -3.90
CA PHE A 285 1.63 1.98 -5.04
C PHE A 285 0.68 1.54 -6.17
N GLU A 286 0.79 0.29 -6.61
CA GLU A 286 -0.05 -0.28 -7.68
C GLU A 286 -1.54 -0.31 -7.28
N THR A 287 -1.85 -0.45 -5.99
CA THR A 287 -3.24 -0.41 -5.46
C THR A 287 -3.82 1.00 -5.42
N LEU A 288 -2.99 2.02 -5.14
CA LEU A 288 -3.44 3.41 -5.10
C LEU A 288 -3.75 3.94 -6.49
N LEU A 289 -2.98 3.56 -7.53
CA LEU A 289 -3.18 4.06 -8.89
C LEU A 289 -4.60 3.76 -9.41
N PRO A 290 -5.27 4.72 -10.09
CA PRO A 290 -4.78 6.03 -10.52
C PRO A 290 -5.12 7.18 -9.55
N ARG A 291 -5.27 6.89 -8.25
CA ARG A 291 -5.52 7.88 -7.20
C ARG A 291 -4.21 8.32 -6.56
N GLU A 292 -4.09 9.62 -6.25
CA GLU A 292 -2.89 10.16 -5.58
C GLU A 292 -2.93 9.98 -4.06
N SER A 293 -4.02 10.37 -3.40
CA SER A 293 -4.16 10.26 -1.93
C SER A 293 -5.64 10.18 -1.51
N SER A 294 -5.92 10.21 -0.20
CA SER A 294 -7.30 10.21 0.34
C SER A 294 -8.12 11.40 -0.17
N SER A 295 -7.54 12.60 -0.16
CA SER A 295 -8.21 13.81 -0.59
C SER A 295 -7.97 14.16 -2.07
N LYS A 296 -6.82 13.75 -2.64
CA LYS A 296 -6.48 14.00 -4.05
C LYS A 296 -6.87 12.82 -4.95
N ASN A 297 -7.92 13.02 -5.74
CA ASN A 297 -8.40 12.00 -6.69
C ASN A 297 -7.37 11.70 -7.81
N THR A 298 -6.63 12.70 -8.29
CA THR A 298 -5.54 12.56 -9.25
C THR A 298 -4.61 13.76 -9.12
N ASP A 299 -3.35 13.60 -9.50
CA ASP A 299 -2.31 14.64 -9.44
C ASP A 299 -1.32 14.44 -10.60
N ILE A 300 -0.76 15.52 -11.12
CA ILE A 300 0.27 15.45 -12.16
C ILE A 300 1.56 14.79 -11.66
N SER A 301 1.83 14.84 -10.35
CA SER A 301 2.98 14.22 -9.70
C SER A 301 3.09 12.71 -9.94
N LEU A 302 1.94 12.06 -10.21
CA LEU A 302 1.88 10.65 -10.60
C LEU A 302 2.71 10.36 -11.87
N LEU A 303 2.84 11.32 -12.81
CA LEU A 303 3.69 11.15 -13.99
C LEU A 303 5.17 11.02 -13.62
N LEU A 304 5.65 11.74 -12.61
CA LEU A 304 7.04 11.62 -12.14
C LEU A 304 7.32 10.26 -11.48
N ALA A 305 6.29 9.62 -10.94
CA ALA A 305 6.38 8.29 -10.36
C ALA A 305 6.26 7.19 -11.42
N THR A 306 5.30 7.29 -12.34
CA THR A 306 5.03 6.26 -13.36
C THR A 306 5.91 6.36 -14.61
N SER A 307 6.40 7.56 -14.93
CA SER A 307 7.29 7.86 -16.05
C SER A 307 8.63 8.42 -15.54
N PHE A 308 9.36 9.17 -16.38
CA PHE A 308 10.61 9.81 -15.98
C PHE A 308 10.38 10.76 -14.78
N PRO A 309 11.20 10.67 -13.71
CA PRO A 309 12.44 9.90 -13.59
C PRO A 309 12.32 8.49 -13.01
N CYS A 310 11.16 8.10 -12.45
CA CYS A 310 11.10 6.95 -11.55
C CYS A 310 10.67 5.63 -12.19
N PHE A 311 9.82 5.59 -13.21
CA PHE A 311 9.34 4.35 -13.84
C PHE A 311 8.95 3.28 -12.80
N ALA A 312 8.13 3.67 -11.81
CA ALA A 312 7.87 2.85 -10.63
C ALA A 312 6.98 1.63 -10.93
N THR A 313 6.14 1.70 -11.97
CA THR A 313 5.35 0.58 -12.48
C THR A 313 5.71 0.26 -13.93
N HIS A 314 5.67 -1.03 -14.25
CA HIS A 314 5.83 -1.56 -15.61
C HIS A 314 4.57 -2.30 -16.07
N ASP A 315 3.46 -2.16 -15.32
CA ASP A 315 2.15 -2.63 -15.73
C ASP A 315 1.53 -1.60 -16.68
N GLU A 316 1.41 -1.97 -17.96
CA GLU A 316 0.94 -1.06 -19.00
C GLU A 316 -0.52 -0.64 -18.81
N TYR A 317 -1.36 -1.49 -18.21
CA TYR A 317 -2.76 -1.16 -17.93
C TYR A 317 -2.86 -0.10 -16.83
N LEU A 318 -2.15 -0.30 -15.70
CA LEU A 318 -2.11 0.68 -14.61
C LEU A 318 -1.51 2.01 -15.07
N TYR A 319 -0.42 1.95 -15.84
CA TYR A 319 0.23 3.13 -16.42
C TYR A 319 -0.73 3.90 -17.32
N SER A 320 -1.33 3.25 -18.32
CA SER A 320 -2.22 3.90 -19.31
C SER A 320 -3.44 4.51 -18.61
N ARG A 321 -4.11 3.73 -17.75
CA ARG A 321 -5.26 4.21 -16.96
C ARG A 321 -4.92 5.44 -16.10
N THR A 322 -3.71 5.49 -15.55
CA THR A 322 -3.25 6.63 -14.73
C THR A 322 -3.02 7.85 -15.60
N LYS A 323 -2.27 7.70 -16.70
CA LYS A 323 -1.98 8.78 -17.64
C LYS A 323 -3.26 9.36 -18.26
N ASP A 324 -4.18 8.51 -18.71
CA ASP A 324 -5.45 8.94 -19.32
C ASP A 324 -6.31 9.73 -18.32
N LYS A 325 -6.30 9.33 -17.05
CA LYS A 325 -7.01 10.06 -15.99
C LYS A 325 -6.38 11.43 -15.73
N ILE A 326 -5.05 11.54 -15.73
CA ILE A 326 -4.32 12.80 -15.57
C ILE A 326 -4.66 13.74 -16.73
N ILE A 327 -4.50 13.28 -17.98
CA ILE A 327 -4.80 14.06 -19.19
C ILE A 327 -6.25 14.56 -19.15
N ARG A 328 -7.22 13.64 -19.01
CA ARG A 328 -8.65 13.97 -19.04
C ARG A 328 -9.10 14.95 -17.95
N ARG A 329 -8.44 14.96 -16.78
CA ARG A 329 -8.88 15.75 -15.62
C ARG A 329 -8.07 17.02 -15.38
N LEU A 330 -6.81 17.04 -15.80
CA LEU A 330 -5.86 18.09 -15.43
C LEU A 330 -5.30 18.85 -16.63
N GLU A 331 -5.39 18.35 -17.87
CA GLU A 331 -4.95 19.09 -19.06
C GLU A 331 -5.84 20.33 -19.27
N GLY A 332 -5.19 21.47 -19.53
CA GLY A 332 -5.82 22.73 -19.93
C GLY A 332 -5.05 23.40 -21.08
N PRO A 333 -5.51 24.58 -21.56
CA PRO A 333 -4.95 25.26 -22.73
C PRO A 333 -3.56 25.92 -22.55
N TYR A 334 -3.09 26.07 -21.30
CA TYR A 334 -1.82 26.68 -20.92
C TYR A 334 -0.87 25.70 -20.21
N GLY A 335 -1.34 24.51 -19.86
CA GLY A 335 -0.55 23.51 -19.17
C GLY A 335 -1.45 22.51 -18.45
N PHE A 336 -0.97 22.00 -17.32
CA PHE A 336 -1.73 21.09 -16.48
C PHE A 336 -2.00 21.69 -15.11
N LYS A 337 -3.20 21.48 -14.58
CA LYS A 337 -3.48 21.71 -13.15
C LYS A 337 -2.66 20.72 -12.33
N ARG A 338 -2.18 21.12 -11.15
CA ARG A 338 -1.47 20.19 -10.25
C ARG A 338 -2.41 19.09 -9.78
N PHE A 339 -3.55 19.50 -9.24
CA PHE A 339 -4.72 18.68 -8.90
C PHE A 339 -5.98 19.57 -8.92
N LEU A 340 -7.17 18.97 -8.84
CA LEU A 340 -8.44 19.71 -8.87
C LEU A 340 -8.65 20.52 -7.58
N ARG A 341 -9.26 21.72 -7.71
CA ARG A 341 -9.49 22.69 -6.62
C ARG A 341 -8.22 23.12 -5.89
N ASP A 342 -7.12 23.18 -6.61
CA ASP A 342 -5.86 23.69 -6.10
C ASP A 342 -5.83 25.22 -6.15
N GLY A 343 -5.73 25.86 -4.98
CA GLY A 343 -5.70 27.32 -4.87
C GLY A 343 -4.36 27.96 -5.17
N TYR A 344 -3.27 27.19 -5.25
CA TYR A 344 -1.94 27.78 -5.34
C TYR A 344 -1.75 28.70 -6.54
N GLY A 345 -1.42 29.97 -6.26
CA GLY A 345 -1.19 30.99 -7.28
C GLY A 345 -2.47 31.56 -7.90
N CYS A 346 -3.65 31.11 -7.45
CA CYS A 346 -4.91 31.69 -7.88
C CYS A 346 -5.08 33.09 -7.28
N VAL A 347 -5.73 34.01 -8.00
CA VAL A 347 -5.94 35.39 -7.52
C VAL A 347 -6.81 35.45 -6.25
N LEU A 348 -7.64 34.43 -6.02
CA LEU A 348 -8.48 34.31 -4.82
C LEU A 348 -7.75 33.70 -3.61
N GLU A 349 -6.54 33.15 -3.77
CA GLU A 349 -5.77 32.60 -2.66
C GLU A 349 -5.15 33.76 -1.86
N ASP A 350 -5.29 33.74 -0.54
CA ASP A 350 -4.58 34.66 0.35
C ASP A 350 -3.15 34.14 0.62
N PRO A 351 -2.09 34.78 0.08
CA PRO A 351 -0.72 34.31 0.26
C PRO A 351 -0.20 34.49 1.69
N ALA A 352 -0.83 35.35 2.51
CA ALA A 352 -0.45 35.55 3.90
C ALA A 352 -0.91 34.39 4.80
N LYS A 353 -1.85 33.57 4.31
CA LYS A 353 -2.48 32.51 5.07
C LYS A 353 -1.83 31.16 4.77
N LYS A 354 -1.32 30.51 5.82
CA LYS A 354 -0.66 29.20 5.68
C LYS A 354 -1.63 28.06 5.34
N PHE A 355 -2.83 28.08 5.94
CA PHE A 355 -3.81 27.00 5.81
C PHE A 355 -5.15 27.50 5.32
N TYR A 356 -5.89 26.70 4.57
CA TYR A 356 -7.22 27.09 4.09
C TYR A 356 -8.31 26.95 5.16
N ASP A 357 -9.34 27.78 5.06
CA ASP A 357 -10.58 27.63 5.82
C ASP A 357 -11.41 26.47 5.28
N GLN A 358 -12.33 26.00 6.11
CA GLN A 358 -13.27 24.97 5.74
C GLN A 358 -14.12 25.41 4.54
N GLY A 359 -14.06 24.65 3.45
CA GLY A 359 -14.79 24.92 2.21
C GLY A 359 -14.13 25.91 1.24
N GLU A 360 -13.01 26.54 1.62
CA GLU A 360 -12.30 27.55 0.81
C GLU A 360 -11.85 26.99 -0.55
N THR A 361 -11.50 25.69 -0.62
CA THR A 361 -11.06 25.05 -1.87
C THR A 361 -12.10 25.11 -2.99
N LYS A 362 -13.39 25.27 -2.68
CA LYS A 362 -14.45 25.47 -3.69
C LYS A 362 -14.27 26.78 -4.46
N LEU A 363 -13.68 27.81 -3.84
CA LEU A 363 -13.46 29.10 -4.49
C LEU A 363 -12.53 28.97 -5.70
N PHE A 364 -11.65 27.97 -5.67
CA PHE A 364 -10.65 27.69 -6.71
C PHE A 364 -11.17 26.75 -7.80
N ASP A 365 -12.39 26.20 -7.65
CA ASP A 365 -12.97 25.30 -8.65
C ASP A 365 -13.06 26.03 -10.00
N HIS A 366 -12.59 25.35 -11.06
CA HIS A 366 -12.47 25.85 -12.44
C HIS A 366 -11.45 26.96 -12.71
N ILE A 367 -10.93 27.65 -11.69
CA ILE A 367 -9.94 28.74 -11.86
C ILE A 367 -8.51 28.32 -11.52
N GLU A 368 -8.25 27.03 -11.27
CA GLU A 368 -6.95 26.52 -10.84
C GLU A 368 -5.84 26.87 -11.84
N CYS A 369 -4.64 27.17 -11.34
CA CYS A 369 -3.51 27.51 -12.18
C CYS A 369 -3.02 26.35 -13.06
N GLU A 370 -2.58 26.66 -14.28
CA GLU A 370 -2.10 25.69 -15.25
C GLU A 370 -0.58 25.79 -15.42
N TRP A 371 0.12 24.65 -15.33
CA TRP A 371 1.57 24.59 -15.28
C TRP A 371 2.13 24.04 -16.60
N PRO A 372 2.94 24.83 -17.35
CA PRO A 372 3.59 24.36 -18.58
C PRO A 372 4.51 23.15 -18.36
N LEU A 373 4.97 22.95 -17.12
CA LEU A 373 5.72 21.76 -16.70
C LEU A 373 5.01 20.46 -17.11
N GLY A 374 3.67 20.42 -17.09
CA GLY A 374 2.92 19.24 -17.51
C GLY A 374 3.13 18.84 -18.97
N TYR A 375 3.24 19.82 -19.87
CA TYR A 375 3.60 19.55 -21.27
C TYR A 375 5.01 18.99 -21.37
N ILE A 376 5.96 19.55 -20.64
CA ILE A 376 7.34 19.05 -20.62
C ILE A 376 7.42 17.60 -20.11
N LEU A 377 6.66 17.26 -19.07
CA LEU A 377 6.59 15.89 -18.58
C LEU A 377 6.01 14.92 -19.61
N LEU A 378 5.00 15.34 -20.38
CA LEU A 378 4.45 14.51 -21.47
C LEU A 378 5.35 14.45 -22.72
N ILE A 379 6.17 15.47 -22.98
CA ILE A 379 7.24 15.38 -23.98
C ILE A 379 8.23 14.29 -23.56
N LEU A 380 8.73 14.34 -22.33
CA LEU A 380 9.68 13.33 -21.82
C LEU A 380 9.07 11.93 -21.84
N ASP A 381 7.82 11.80 -21.39
CA ASP A 381 7.07 10.56 -21.47
C ASP A 381 6.98 10.00 -22.90
N GLY A 382 6.66 10.87 -23.87
CA GLY A 382 6.58 10.53 -25.29
C GLY A 382 7.91 10.05 -25.85
N ILE A 383 9.02 10.69 -25.46
CA ILE A 383 10.38 10.29 -25.84
C ILE A 383 10.71 8.88 -25.31
N PHE A 384 10.46 8.61 -24.01
CA PHE A 384 10.74 7.29 -23.42
C PHE A 384 9.84 6.18 -23.98
N LYS A 385 8.61 6.52 -24.40
CA LYS A 385 7.66 5.59 -25.02
C LYS A 385 7.76 5.52 -26.55
N ASN A 386 8.70 6.25 -27.15
CA ASN A 386 8.88 6.35 -28.60
C ASN A 386 7.58 6.75 -29.35
N ASN A 387 6.84 7.71 -28.79
CA ASN A 387 5.61 8.26 -29.35
C ASN A 387 5.86 9.68 -29.89
N GLU A 388 6.26 9.77 -31.16
CA GLU A 388 6.59 11.04 -31.82
C GLU A 388 5.37 11.98 -31.96
N GLU A 389 4.17 11.44 -32.16
CA GLU A 389 2.94 12.22 -32.26
C GLU A 389 2.67 13.01 -30.97
N GLN A 390 2.80 12.34 -29.82
CA GLN A 390 2.68 12.97 -28.51
C GLN A 390 3.75 14.06 -28.31
N VAL A 391 5.00 13.76 -28.66
CA VAL A 391 6.11 14.72 -28.53
C VAL A 391 5.82 15.98 -29.34
N ASN A 392 5.43 15.83 -30.60
CA ASN A 392 5.13 16.96 -31.49
C ASN A 392 3.96 17.80 -30.96
N ARG A 393 2.84 17.15 -30.58
CA ARG A 393 1.66 17.84 -30.02
C ARG A 393 2.04 18.72 -28.83
N TYR A 394 2.77 18.17 -27.85
CA TYR A 394 3.08 18.94 -26.64
C TYR A 394 4.21 19.95 -26.85
N CYS A 395 5.12 19.75 -27.83
CA CYS A 395 6.06 20.78 -28.24
C CYS A 395 5.34 21.99 -28.85
N GLU A 396 4.37 21.78 -29.74
CA GLU A 396 3.57 22.86 -30.34
C GLU A 396 2.74 23.63 -29.31
N LEU A 397 2.17 22.92 -28.33
CA LEU A 397 1.45 23.55 -27.23
C LEU A 397 2.38 24.35 -26.31
N LEU A 398 3.57 23.81 -26.01
CA LEU A 398 4.56 24.47 -25.17
C LEU A 398 5.12 25.74 -25.82
N GLU A 399 5.43 25.73 -27.13
CA GLU A 399 5.98 26.90 -27.84
C GLU A 399 5.05 28.12 -27.75
N LYS A 400 3.73 27.91 -27.64
CA LYS A 400 2.73 28.99 -27.44
C LYS A 400 2.71 29.57 -26.01
N ARG A 401 3.50 29.01 -25.09
CA ARG A 401 3.50 29.26 -23.64
C ARG A 401 4.89 29.55 -23.08
N ILE A 402 5.91 29.68 -23.93
CA ILE A 402 7.25 30.06 -23.50
C ILE A 402 7.46 31.57 -23.60
N ILE A 403 8.35 32.09 -22.76
CA ILE A 403 8.84 33.47 -22.81
C ILE A 403 10.30 33.42 -23.28
N ARG A 404 10.82 34.53 -23.83
CA ARG A 404 12.23 34.66 -24.22
C ARG A 404 12.85 35.85 -23.51
N ASP A 405 14.10 35.71 -23.08
CA ASP A 405 14.87 36.81 -22.47
C ASP A 405 15.57 37.69 -23.53
N GLU A 406 16.33 38.69 -23.08
CA GLU A 406 17.07 39.62 -23.96
C GLU A 406 18.12 38.92 -24.83
N ASP A 407 18.67 37.79 -24.35
CA ASP A 407 19.61 36.94 -25.08
C ASP A 407 18.88 35.94 -26.01
N ASN A 408 17.56 36.08 -26.16
CA ASN A 408 16.67 35.19 -26.91
C ASN A 408 16.63 33.74 -26.38
N LEU A 409 17.05 33.52 -25.13
CA LEU A 409 16.97 32.22 -24.46
C LEU A 409 15.56 31.99 -23.94
N VAL A 410 15.11 30.74 -24.04
CA VAL A 410 13.78 30.34 -23.59
C VAL A 410 13.70 30.35 -22.06
N VAL A 411 12.61 30.89 -21.55
CA VAL A 411 12.23 30.96 -20.14
C VAL A 411 10.87 30.31 -19.97
N ILE A 412 10.77 29.37 -19.04
CA ILE A 412 9.53 28.66 -18.72
C ILE A 412 8.79 29.33 -17.56
N PRO A 413 7.57 29.84 -17.78
CA PRO A 413 6.71 30.31 -16.71
C PRO A 413 6.40 29.19 -15.70
N LYS A 414 6.32 29.53 -14.41
CA LYS A 414 5.97 28.55 -13.38
C LYS A 414 4.53 28.07 -13.53
N TYR A 415 3.59 29.00 -13.72
CA TYR A 415 2.19 28.70 -14.01
C TYR A 415 1.47 29.87 -14.71
N TYR A 416 0.29 29.59 -15.23
CA TYR A 416 -0.66 30.56 -15.80
C TYR A 416 -1.93 30.63 -14.95
N TYR A 417 -2.33 31.84 -14.58
CA TYR A 417 -3.46 32.10 -13.68
C TYR A 417 -4.54 32.98 -14.33
N VAL A 418 -5.77 32.87 -13.83
CA VAL A 418 -6.92 33.66 -14.30
C VAL A 418 -6.90 35.04 -13.63
N LEU A 419 -7.01 36.12 -14.41
CA LEU A 419 -7.03 37.49 -13.88
C LEU A 419 -8.31 37.77 -13.10
N ALA A 420 -8.23 38.65 -12.10
CA ALA A 420 -9.38 39.07 -11.26
C ALA A 420 -10.60 39.50 -12.10
N THR A 421 -10.34 40.22 -13.19
CA THR A 421 -11.37 40.77 -14.10
C THR A 421 -12.06 39.70 -14.96
N LEU A 422 -11.53 38.47 -15.02
CA LEU A 422 -12.02 37.39 -15.87
C LEU A 422 -12.57 36.20 -15.04
N LEU A 423 -12.64 36.32 -13.71
CA LEU A 423 -13.04 35.21 -12.84
C LEU A 423 -14.47 34.73 -13.09
N ASP A 424 -15.41 35.66 -13.25
CA ASP A 424 -16.82 35.31 -13.45
C ASP A 424 -17.03 34.61 -14.79
N LEU A 425 -16.39 35.13 -15.85
CA LEU A 425 -16.40 34.52 -17.18
C LEU A 425 -15.79 33.11 -17.18
N GLU A 426 -14.67 32.91 -16.50
CA GLU A 426 -14.04 31.58 -16.40
C GLU A 426 -14.90 30.59 -15.61
N LYS A 427 -15.61 31.04 -14.57
CA LYS A 427 -16.51 30.17 -13.80
C LYS A 427 -17.75 29.76 -14.60
N GLU A 428 -18.30 30.65 -15.42
CA GLU A 428 -19.42 30.35 -16.32
C GLU A 428 -18.99 29.46 -17.50
N HIS A 429 -17.80 29.71 -18.06
CA HIS A 429 -17.26 29.01 -19.22
C HIS A 429 -15.80 28.56 -18.99
N PRO A 430 -15.59 27.46 -18.23
CA PRO A 430 -14.25 27.00 -17.86
C PRO A 430 -13.34 26.72 -19.05
N GLY A 431 -12.09 27.21 -18.98
CA GLY A 431 -11.05 26.98 -19.98
C GLY A 431 -11.08 27.91 -21.19
N GLN A 432 -11.97 28.91 -21.22
CA GLN A 432 -12.07 29.86 -22.34
C GLN A 432 -11.35 31.19 -22.08
N SER A 433 -11.14 31.57 -20.83
CA SER A 433 -10.56 32.87 -20.50
C SER A 433 -9.06 32.93 -20.75
N HIS A 434 -8.58 34.13 -21.08
CA HIS A 434 -7.15 34.40 -21.16
C HIS A 434 -6.50 34.29 -19.77
N ARG A 435 -5.29 33.71 -19.71
CA ARG A 435 -4.52 33.55 -18.48
C ARG A 435 -3.19 34.30 -18.54
N ALA A 436 -2.81 34.94 -17.45
CA ALA A 436 -1.54 35.65 -17.33
C ALA A 436 -0.44 34.73 -16.77
N ALA A 437 0.80 34.94 -17.19
CA ALA A 437 1.95 34.22 -16.65
C ALA A 437 2.27 34.68 -15.22
N SER A 438 2.70 33.75 -14.37
CA SER A 438 3.15 34.02 -13.01
C SER A 438 4.34 34.98 -12.95
N LYS A 439 4.54 35.63 -11.78
CA LYS A 439 5.71 36.48 -11.51
C LYS A 439 7.00 35.67 -11.39
N GLU A 440 6.90 34.38 -11.12
CA GLU A 440 8.00 33.43 -11.16
C GLU A 440 8.05 32.72 -12.53
N GLY A 441 9.25 32.40 -13.01
CA GLY A 441 9.47 31.97 -14.38
C GLY A 441 9.52 33.14 -15.37
N THR A 442 10.04 34.29 -14.94
CA THR A 442 10.41 35.44 -15.79
C THR A 442 11.93 35.51 -15.96
N PRO A 443 12.45 36.29 -16.94
CA PRO A 443 13.90 36.47 -17.09
C PRO A 443 14.62 36.95 -15.82
N GLU A 444 13.96 37.75 -14.97
CA GLU A 444 14.53 38.24 -13.71
C GLU A 444 14.40 37.22 -12.56
N ASN A 445 13.37 36.37 -12.60
CA ASN A 445 13.02 35.45 -11.53
C ASN A 445 12.70 34.04 -12.07
N LEU A 446 13.72 33.34 -12.54
CA LEU A 446 13.61 32.02 -13.17
C LEU A 446 13.04 30.97 -12.22
N PHE A 447 12.14 30.14 -12.75
CA PHE A 447 11.70 28.91 -12.12
C PHE A 447 12.67 27.77 -12.48
N LEU A 448 13.64 27.52 -11.60
CA LEU A 448 14.79 26.68 -11.93
C LEU A 448 14.42 25.22 -12.24
N ALA A 449 13.46 24.63 -11.51
CA ALA A 449 13.01 23.27 -11.78
C ALA A 449 12.36 23.14 -13.16
N GLY A 450 11.44 24.05 -13.53
CA GLY A 450 10.82 24.05 -14.86
C GLY A 450 11.84 24.22 -15.97
N GLN A 451 12.80 25.12 -15.76
CA GLN A 451 13.90 25.36 -16.70
C GLN A 451 14.79 24.12 -16.87
N ALA A 452 15.11 23.43 -15.77
CA ALA A 452 15.90 22.21 -15.79
C ALA A 452 15.24 21.09 -16.62
N PHE A 453 13.94 20.83 -16.40
CA PHE A 453 13.20 19.83 -17.19
C PHE A 453 13.08 20.22 -18.66
N TYR A 454 12.92 21.51 -18.98
CA TYR A 454 12.91 22.00 -20.36
C TYR A 454 14.25 21.74 -21.06
N ILE A 455 15.38 22.10 -20.44
CA ILE A 455 16.70 21.87 -21.05
C ILE A 455 16.93 20.38 -21.29
N ILE A 456 16.55 19.51 -20.34
CA ILE A 456 16.64 18.05 -20.52
C ILE A 456 15.79 17.58 -21.71
N SER A 457 14.56 18.07 -21.86
CA SER A 457 13.71 17.68 -22.98
C SER A 457 14.29 18.15 -24.32
N GLN A 458 14.86 19.36 -24.38
CA GLN A 458 15.53 19.86 -25.59
C GLN A 458 16.79 19.07 -25.95
N LEU A 459 17.61 18.68 -24.96
CA LEU A 459 18.77 17.81 -25.20
C LEU A 459 18.36 16.46 -25.81
N LEU A 460 17.24 15.89 -25.37
CA LEU A 460 16.71 14.63 -25.90
C LEU A 460 16.08 14.81 -27.30
N ILE A 461 15.26 15.84 -27.52
CA ILE A 461 14.63 16.14 -28.82
C ILE A 461 15.70 16.36 -29.90
N THR A 462 16.74 17.13 -29.57
CA THR A 462 17.87 17.41 -30.47
C THR A 462 18.83 16.23 -30.61
N LYS A 463 18.58 15.12 -29.91
CA LYS A 463 19.38 13.89 -29.88
C LYS A 463 20.83 14.10 -29.37
N MET A 464 21.07 15.21 -28.68
CA MET A 464 22.34 15.52 -28.00
C MET A 464 22.54 14.65 -26.77
N LEU A 465 21.44 14.17 -26.17
CA LEU A 465 21.40 13.20 -25.10
C LEU A 465 20.57 11.99 -25.55
N HIS A 466 20.97 10.78 -25.16
CA HIS A 466 20.15 9.59 -25.36
C HIS A 466 19.50 9.14 -24.05
N ILE A 467 18.32 8.51 -24.12
CA ILE A 467 17.58 8.04 -22.93
C ILE A 467 18.41 7.11 -22.03
N ASN A 468 19.27 6.27 -22.63
CA ASN A 468 20.16 5.35 -21.91
C ASN A 468 21.25 6.06 -21.09
N GLU A 469 21.53 7.33 -21.37
CA GLU A 469 22.55 8.09 -20.66
C GLU A 469 21.96 8.92 -19.54
N LEU A 470 20.72 9.39 -19.75
CA LEU A 470 19.90 10.00 -18.72
C LEU A 470 19.43 8.95 -17.69
N ASP A 471 19.23 7.70 -18.12
CA ASP A 471 18.92 6.57 -17.24
C ASP A 471 19.88 5.37 -17.47
N PRO A 472 21.12 5.43 -16.95
CA PRO A 472 22.17 4.42 -17.17
C PRO A 472 21.81 3.04 -16.60
N ILE A 473 20.92 2.99 -15.61
CA ILE A 473 20.41 1.76 -15.01
C ILE A 473 19.16 1.20 -15.73
N ARG A 474 18.70 1.87 -16.80
CA ARG A 474 17.60 1.48 -17.69
C ARG A 474 16.32 1.06 -16.95
N ARG A 475 15.93 1.83 -15.93
CA ARG A 475 14.70 1.60 -15.17
C ARG A 475 13.42 1.83 -15.97
N TYR A 476 13.49 2.58 -17.07
CA TYR A 476 12.42 2.62 -18.07
C TYR A 476 12.09 1.23 -18.65
N LEU A 477 12.99 0.24 -18.51
CA LEU A 477 12.72 -1.17 -18.83
C LEU A 477 12.30 -1.98 -17.60
N PRO A 478 11.44 -3.01 -17.79
CA PRO A 478 11.17 -4.02 -16.77
C PRO A 478 12.46 -4.70 -16.29
N SER A 479 12.48 -5.14 -15.02
CA SER A 479 13.67 -5.72 -14.36
C SER A 479 14.39 -6.81 -15.16
N PHE A 480 13.64 -7.66 -15.86
CA PHE A 480 14.18 -8.78 -16.66
C PHE A 480 14.83 -8.35 -17.99
N ASN A 481 14.56 -7.13 -18.45
CA ASN A 481 15.13 -6.54 -19.67
C ASN A 481 16.29 -5.57 -19.37
N ARG A 482 16.60 -5.33 -18.09
CA ARG A 482 17.70 -4.46 -17.70
C ARG A 482 19.06 -5.15 -17.90
N PRO A 483 20.15 -4.39 -18.13
CA PRO A 483 21.49 -4.95 -18.18
C PRO A 483 21.81 -5.73 -16.90
N ARG A 484 22.38 -6.93 -17.02
CA ARG A 484 22.80 -7.72 -15.86
C ARG A 484 23.98 -7.04 -15.18
N ARG A 485 23.93 -6.94 -13.85
CA ARG A 485 25.10 -6.52 -13.06
C ARG A 485 25.98 -7.75 -12.86
N THR A 486 27.28 -7.57 -13.00
CA THR A 486 28.28 -8.63 -12.75
C THR A 486 28.62 -8.78 -11.27
N ASP A 487 28.03 -7.95 -10.40
CA ASP A 487 28.27 -7.97 -8.97
C ASP A 487 27.67 -9.22 -8.31
N ARG A 488 28.32 -9.65 -7.22
CA ARG A 488 27.90 -10.84 -6.47
C ARG A 488 26.67 -10.65 -5.58
N TYR A 489 26.18 -9.42 -5.44
CA TYR A 489 25.07 -9.06 -4.57
C TYR A 489 23.72 -9.26 -5.26
N SER A 490 22.65 -9.44 -4.46
CA SER A 490 21.33 -9.61 -5.08
C SER A 490 20.87 -8.32 -5.75
N ALA A 491 20.30 -8.44 -6.94
CA ALA A 491 19.77 -7.33 -7.69
C ALA A 491 18.39 -7.66 -8.27
N PHE A 492 17.55 -6.65 -8.47
CA PHE A 492 16.24 -6.77 -9.10
C PHE A 492 16.38 -7.02 -10.62
N GLN A 493 16.77 -8.23 -10.98
CA GLN A 493 17.07 -8.69 -12.35
C GLN A 493 16.46 -10.08 -12.64
N GLY A 494 15.48 -10.49 -11.84
CA GLY A 494 14.82 -11.80 -11.93
C GLY A 494 14.05 -11.98 -13.24
N LYS A 495 13.89 -13.23 -13.65
CA LYS A 495 13.12 -13.63 -14.85
C LYS A 495 11.64 -13.21 -14.73
N ALA A 496 10.96 -13.17 -15.87
CA ALA A 496 9.51 -13.00 -15.90
C ALA A 496 8.81 -14.08 -15.03
N CYS A 497 7.69 -13.70 -14.41
CA CYS A 497 6.96 -14.51 -13.44
C CYS A 497 6.57 -15.91 -13.98
N ALA A 498 6.29 -16.04 -15.28
CA ALA A 498 5.85 -17.30 -15.91
C ALA A 498 6.93 -18.41 -15.94
N ASP A 499 8.21 -18.02 -15.81
CA ASP A 499 9.36 -18.91 -15.86
C ASP A 499 10.00 -19.17 -14.49
N LEU A 500 9.42 -18.59 -13.43
CA LEU A 500 9.94 -18.75 -12.08
C LEU A 500 9.60 -20.15 -11.54
N VAL A 501 10.59 -20.78 -10.91
CA VAL A 501 10.43 -22.05 -10.19
C VAL A 501 10.85 -21.82 -8.76
N VAL A 502 9.93 -22.04 -7.81
CA VAL A 502 10.24 -21.94 -6.38
C VAL A 502 10.92 -23.22 -5.93
N GLN A 503 12.09 -23.10 -5.33
CA GLN A 503 12.82 -24.24 -4.76
C GLN A 503 12.35 -24.47 -3.34
N VAL A 504 12.14 -25.74 -2.97
CA VAL A 504 11.68 -26.12 -1.63
C VAL A 504 12.64 -27.14 -1.05
N VAL A 505 13.05 -26.90 0.19
CA VAL A 505 13.86 -27.81 1.01
C VAL A 505 13.03 -28.21 2.23
N LEU A 506 12.93 -29.50 2.51
CA LEU A 506 12.21 -30.02 3.67
C LEU A 506 13.20 -30.37 4.77
N ILE A 507 13.07 -29.73 5.93
CA ILE A 507 13.91 -29.95 7.11
C ILE A 507 13.07 -30.69 8.16
N ALA A 508 13.49 -31.88 8.56
CA ALA A 508 12.91 -32.62 9.67
C ALA A 508 13.69 -32.30 10.95
N GLU A 509 13.01 -31.98 12.05
CA GLU A 509 13.69 -31.61 13.30
C GLU A 509 14.51 -32.76 13.92
N SER A 510 14.15 -34.03 13.66
CA SER A 510 14.82 -35.22 14.20
C SER A 510 15.05 -36.31 13.14
N GLN A 511 16.03 -37.18 13.39
CA GLN A 511 16.28 -38.37 12.55
C GLN A 511 15.11 -39.36 12.56
N ARG A 512 14.42 -39.47 13.70
CA ARG A 512 13.21 -40.29 13.84
C ARG A 512 12.12 -39.81 12.88
N LEU A 513 11.87 -38.49 12.86
CA LEU A 513 10.93 -37.86 11.95
C LEU A 513 11.30 -38.07 10.49
N GLN A 514 12.58 -37.89 10.15
CA GLN A 514 13.07 -38.16 8.81
C GLN A 514 12.77 -39.61 8.37
N ALA A 515 13.09 -40.60 9.21
CA ALA A 515 12.83 -42.01 8.93
C ALA A 515 11.33 -42.28 8.74
N MET A 516 10.48 -41.68 9.57
CA MET A 516 9.02 -41.78 9.44
C MET A 516 8.52 -41.16 8.13
N MET A 517 8.95 -39.94 7.78
CA MET A 517 8.58 -39.29 6.50
C MET A 517 9.02 -40.09 5.27
N ALA A 518 10.16 -40.79 5.35
CA ALA A 518 10.66 -41.64 4.27
C ALA A 518 9.72 -42.83 3.97
N THR A 519 9.00 -43.35 4.96
CA THR A 519 7.99 -44.41 4.76
C THR A 519 6.82 -43.97 3.86
N TYR A 520 6.51 -42.67 3.85
CA TYR A 520 5.53 -42.04 2.95
C TYR A 520 6.14 -41.61 1.62
N GLY A 521 7.40 -41.96 1.35
CA GLY A 521 8.14 -41.57 0.14
C GLY A 521 8.51 -40.09 0.09
N ILE A 522 8.49 -39.37 1.21
CA ILE A 522 8.91 -37.97 1.31
C ILE A 522 10.34 -37.91 1.84
N GLN A 523 11.25 -37.37 1.03
CA GLN A 523 12.65 -37.18 1.41
C GLN A 523 12.83 -35.84 2.11
N THR A 524 13.38 -35.86 3.32
CA THR A 524 13.70 -34.70 4.15
C THR A 524 15.17 -34.75 4.58
N GLN A 525 15.72 -33.63 5.06
CA GLN A 525 17.05 -33.56 5.65
C GLN A 525 16.97 -33.12 7.11
N THR A 526 17.88 -33.58 7.96
CA THR A 526 18.00 -33.05 9.33
C THR A 526 18.92 -31.82 9.38
N PRO A 527 18.86 -30.98 10.43
CA PRO A 527 19.81 -29.88 10.63
C PRO A 527 21.29 -30.32 10.57
N HIS A 528 21.60 -31.54 10.99
CA HIS A 528 22.96 -32.10 10.91
C HIS A 528 23.37 -32.48 9.47
N GLU A 529 22.47 -33.01 8.65
CA GLU A 529 22.77 -33.43 7.26
C GLU A 529 22.90 -32.26 6.27
N VAL A 530 22.45 -31.07 6.64
CA VAL A 530 22.60 -29.87 5.79
C VAL A 530 23.93 -29.16 5.99
N GLU A 531 24.72 -29.55 6.99
CA GLU A 531 26.07 -29.03 7.20
C GLU A 531 26.93 -29.16 5.92
N PRO A 532 27.74 -28.14 5.58
CA PRO A 532 28.10 -26.97 6.38
C PRO A 532 27.10 -25.80 6.31
N VAL A 533 25.93 -25.95 5.68
CA VAL A 533 24.90 -24.90 5.65
C VAL A 533 24.16 -24.89 6.98
N GLN A 534 24.11 -23.73 7.63
CA GLN A 534 23.40 -23.56 8.89
C GLN A 534 21.95 -23.16 8.65
N ILE A 535 21.02 -23.75 9.41
CA ILE A 535 19.62 -23.34 9.42
C ILE A 535 19.38 -22.41 10.60
N TRP A 536 18.90 -21.20 10.33
CA TRP A 536 18.62 -20.20 11.35
C TRP A 536 17.13 -19.87 11.44
N SER A 537 16.72 -19.39 12.61
CA SER A 537 15.45 -18.69 12.72
C SER A 537 15.53 -17.31 12.05
N PRO A 538 14.39 -16.74 11.60
CA PRO A 538 14.36 -15.35 11.13
C PRO A 538 14.90 -14.35 12.16
N THR A 539 14.73 -14.62 13.44
CA THR A 539 15.15 -13.76 14.55
C THR A 539 16.67 -13.59 14.60
N GLU A 540 17.44 -14.63 14.30
CA GLU A 540 18.90 -14.54 14.22
C GLU A 540 19.35 -13.65 13.06
N LEU A 541 18.64 -13.72 11.91
CA LEU A 541 18.92 -12.84 10.79
C LEU A 541 18.58 -11.37 11.12
N VAL A 542 17.55 -11.12 11.93
CA VAL A 542 17.26 -9.76 12.42
C VAL A 542 18.44 -9.20 13.21
N LYS A 543 19.01 -9.97 14.16
CA LYS A 543 20.19 -9.56 14.95
C LYS A 543 21.40 -9.20 14.06
N VAL A 544 21.59 -9.93 12.96
CA VAL A 544 22.62 -9.59 11.97
C VAL A 544 22.34 -8.23 11.33
N TYR A 545 21.14 -8.01 10.82
CA TYR A 545 20.80 -6.76 10.15
C TYR A 545 20.75 -5.54 11.08
N GLU A 546 20.56 -5.70 12.40
CA GLU A 546 20.62 -4.57 13.35
C GLU A 546 21.95 -3.80 13.26
N HIS A 547 23.04 -4.50 12.95
CA HIS A 547 24.37 -3.91 12.81
C HIS A 547 24.57 -3.17 11.48
N LEU A 548 23.68 -3.37 10.51
CA LEU A 548 23.78 -2.72 9.20
C LEU A 548 23.46 -1.23 9.32
N GLY A 549 24.40 -0.38 8.86
CA GLY A 549 24.30 1.07 8.96
C GLY A 549 24.54 1.61 10.38
N PHE A 550 25.07 0.80 11.31
CA PHE A 550 25.52 1.30 12.61
C PHE A 550 26.65 2.32 12.43
N ASN A 551 26.56 3.46 13.11
CA ASN A 551 27.60 4.48 13.12
C ASN A 551 27.62 5.25 14.44
N GLN A 552 28.66 5.01 15.25
CA GLN A 552 28.81 5.67 16.55
C GLN A 552 29.03 7.19 16.43
N LYS A 553 29.80 7.67 15.44
CA LYS A 553 30.11 9.10 15.28
C LYS A 553 28.88 9.93 14.94
N LEU A 554 27.94 9.34 14.20
CA LEU A 554 26.68 9.97 13.80
C LEU A 554 25.52 9.65 14.76
N GLY A 555 25.75 8.81 15.78
CA GLY A 555 24.71 8.37 16.72
C GLY A 555 23.67 7.43 16.12
N LEU A 556 24.02 6.71 15.05
CA LEU A 556 23.12 5.82 14.32
C LEU A 556 23.23 4.38 14.85
N LYS A 557 22.10 3.79 15.24
CA LYS A 557 22.06 2.43 15.81
C LYS A 557 21.91 1.29 14.79
N GLY A 558 21.86 1.61 13.50
CA GLY A 558 21.64 0.63 12.43
C GLY A 558 20.16 0.30 12.17
N ARG A 559 19.86 -0.87 11.59
CA ARG A 559 18.47 -1.25 11.23
C ARG A 559 17.65 -1.51 12.50
N PRO A 560 16.43 -0.97 12.62
CA PRO A 560 15.53 -1.35 13.72
C PRO A 560 15.18 -2.85 13.68
N PRO A 561 14.88 -3.50 14.82
CA PRO A 561 14.54 -4.93 14.93
C PRO A 561 13.21 -5.26 14.23
N ARG A 562 13.23 -5.30 12.90
CA ARG A 562 12.05 -5.55 12.06
C ARG A 562 12.12 -6.98 11.53
N PRO A 563 11.02 -7.75 11.57
CA PRO A 563 11.01 -9.12 11.08
C PRO A 563 11.32 -9.17 9.58
N ILE A 564 12.03 -10.22 9.18
CA ILE A 564 12.31 -10.54 7.77
C ILE A 564 11.15 -11.38 7.23
N GLY A 565 10.58 -10.96 6.11
CA GLY A 565 9.45 -11.66 5.49
C GLY A 565 9.88 -12.81 4.60
N ALA A 566 8.90 -13.42 3.93
CA ALA A 566 9.14 -14.62 3.14
C ALA A 566 10.04 -14.42 1.93
N LEU A 567 10.11 -13.21 1.35
CA LEU A 567 11.06 -12.92 0.27
C LEU A 567 12.49 -12.88 0.83
N GLY A 568 12.68 -12.27 2.00
CA GLY A 568 13.97 -12.27 2.67
C GLY A 568 14.41 -13.66 3.16
N THR A 569 13.51 -14.46 3.75
CA THR A 569 13.86 -15.80 4.24
C THR A 569 14.05 -16.82 3.11
N SER A 570 13.54 -16.55 1.90
CA SER A 570 13.72 -17.42 0.73
C SER A 570 15.06 -17.20 -0.02
N LYS A 571 16.01 -16.50 0.61
CA LYS A 571 17.40 -16.33 0.14
C LYS A 571 18.34 -17.25 0.92
N LEU A 572 19.46 -17.58 0.30
CA LEU A 572 20.63 -18.06 1.02
C LEU A 572 21.54 -16.88 1.36
N TYR A 573 22.16 -16.92 2.53
CA TYR A 573 23.04 -15.86 3.01
C TYR A 573 24.47 -16.37 3.15
N LYS A 574 25.44 -15.53 2.82
CA LYS A 574 26.85 -15.73 3.13
C LYS A 574 27.25 -14.75 4.23
N ILE A 575 27.61 -15.29 5.39
CA ILE A 575 27.88 -14.53 6.63
C ILE A 575 29.16 -15.07 7.27
N LYS A 576 30.20 -14.24 7.42
CA LYS A 576 31.52 -14.65 7.97
C LYS A 576 32.04 -15.97 7.36
N GLY A 577 31.90 -16.13 6.03
CA GLY A 577 32.28 -17.36 5.30
C GLY A 577 31.28 -18.53 5.36
N ASN A 578 30.35 -18.53 6.31
CA ASN A 578 29.34 -19.57 6.46
C ASN A 578 28.16 -19.35 5.51
N THR A 579 27.54 -20.45 5.06
CA THR A 579 26.28 -20.39 4.31
C THR A 579 25.14 -20.58 5.29
N VAL A 580 24.14 -19.71 5.22
CA VAL A 580 22.99 -19.70 6.12
C VAL A 580 21.70 -19.73 5.30
N MET A 581 20.75 -20.55 5.74
CA MET A 581 19.39 -20.57 5.23
C MET A 581 18.43 -20.29 6.39
N CYS A 582 17.43 -19.44 6.18
CA CYS A 582 16.40 -19.18 7.18
C CYS A 582 15.10 -19.91 6.82
N TYR A 583 14.42 -20.49 7.80
CA TYR A 583 13.04 -20.91 7.59
C TYR A 583 12.09 -19.71 7.73
N PRO A 584 10.93 -19.68 7.05
CA PRO A 584 9.96 -18.59 7.14
C PRO A 584 9.36 -18.41 8.54
N LEU A 585 8.90 -17.19 8.84
CA LEU A 585 8.31 -16.81 10.15
C LEU A 585 7.13 -17.69 10.58
N ILE A 586 6.38 -18.28 9.64
CA ILE A 586 5.24 -19.17 9.94
C ILE A 586 5.65 -20.45 10.71
N PHE A 587 6.93 -20.82 10.71
CA PHE A 587 7.47 -21.96 11.45
C PHE A 587 8.17 -21.56 12.77
N GLU A 588 8.27 -20.26 13.04
CA GLU A 588 8.75 -19.78 14.33
C GLU A 588 7.70 -20.07 15.41
N VAL A 589 8.13 -20.53 16.58
CA VAL A 589 7.22 -20.63 17.73
C VAL A 589 6.99 -19.21 18.25
N SER A 590 6.04 -18.50 17.65
CA SER A 590 5.61 -17.19 18.16
C SER A 590 4.90 -17.33 19.50
N ASP A 591 4.88 -16.26 20.29
CA ASP A 591 4.09 -16.22 21.53
C ASP A 591 2.59 -16.45 21.27
N PHE A 592 2.10 -16.11 20.07
CA PHE A 592 0.73 -16.32 19.64
C PHE A 592 0.50 -17.73 19.05
N TYR A 593 -0.68 -18.30 19.28
CA TYR A 593 -0.93 -19.74 19.17
C TYR A 593 -1.42 -20.24 17.79
N LEU A 594 -1.50 -19.39 16.76
CA LEU A 594 -2.07 -19.78 15.46
C LEU A 594 -1.35 -20.94 14.78
N SER A 595 -0.05 -21.11 15.05
CA SER A 595 0.79 -22.18 14.51
C SER A 595 0.40 -23.57 15.00
N TYR A 596 -0.37 -23.70 16.09
CA TYR A 596 -0.88 -24.99 16.56
C TYR A 596 -2.00 -25.57 15.67
N ASP A 597 -2.64 -24.76 14.82
CA ASP A 597 -3.64 -25.25 13.85
C ASP A 597 -2.95 -25.63 12.53
N MET A 598 -2.89 -26.94 12.27
CA MET A 598 -2.24 -27.45 11.07
C MET A 598 -2.95 -27.13 9.76
N ALA A 599 -4.28 -27.09 9.75
CA ALA A 599 -5.01 -26.73 8.54
C ALA A 599 -4.70 -25.29 8.16
N LEU A 600 -4.56 -24.41 9.16
CA LEU A 600 -4.12 -23.03 8.95
C LEU A 600 -2.66 -22.98 8.47
N LEU A 601 -1.75 -23.74 9.10
CA LEU A 601 -0.34 -23.81 8.69
C LEU A 601 -0.17 -24.31 7.24
N ILE A 602 -0.89 -25.36 6.85
CA ILE A 602 -0.90 -25.89 5.46
C ILE A 602 -1.28 -24.78 4.49
N ASP A 603 -2.32 -24.01 4.81
CA ASP A 603 -2.74 -22.90 3.98
C ASP A 603 -1.72 -21.74 4.00
N ASP A 604 -1.09 -21.45 5.13
CA ASP A 604 -0.02 -20.45 5.23
C ASP A 604 1.17 -20.83 4.35
N ILE A 605 1.62 -22.10 4.37
CA ILE A 605 2.67 -22.61 3.47
C ILE A 605 2.27 -22.40 2.00
N LYS A 606 1.04 -22.76 1.62
CA LYS A 606 0.56 -22.57 0.24
C LYS A 606 0.59 -21.09 -0.14
N ASN A 607 0.12 -20.20 0.74
CA ASN A 607 0.07 -18.77 0.47
C ASN A 607 1.47 -18.16 0.36
N GLU A 608 2.41 -18.57 1.22
CA GLU A 608 3.79 -18.11 1.15
C GLU A 608 4.49 -18.57 -0.13
N LEU A 609 4.31 -19.82 -0.55
CA LEU A 609 4.82 -20.31 -1.83
C LEU A 609 4.28 -19.49 -3.01
N HIS A 610 2.98 -19.20 -3.03
CA HIS A 610 2.37 -18.37 -4.07
C HIS A 610 2.85 -16.92 -3.99
N PHE A 611 3.00 -16.37 -2.80
CA PHE A 611 3.50 -15.01 -2.57
C PHE A 611 4.92 -14.86 -3.11
N VAL A 612 5.83 -15.75 -2.71
CA VAL A 612 7.19 -15.82 -3.22
C VAL A 612 7.18 -16.01 -4.75
N GLY A 613 6.40 -16.97 -5.25
CA GLY A 613 6.26 -17.22 -6.68
C GLY A 613 5.81 -16.01 -7.50
N LYS A 614 4.87 -15.22 -6.96
CA LYS A 614 4.29 -14.06 -7.63
C LYS A 614 5.21 -12.84 -7.58
N TYR A 615 5.85 -12.57 -6.44
CA TYR A 615 6.53 -11.31 -6.16
C TYR A 615 8.06 -11.36 -6.23
N TRP A 616 8.66 -12.54 -6.38
CA TRP A 616 10.11 -12.64 -6.55
C TRP A 616 10.60 -11.97 -7.83
N ARG A 617 11.53 -11.02 -7.70
CA ARG A 617 12.13 -10.29 -8.84
C ARG A 617 13.65 -10.20 -8.78
N MET A 618 14.27 -10.99 -7.90
CA MET A 618 15.72 -10.99 -7.73
C MET A 618 16.41 -11.98 -8.67
N SER A 619 17.70 -11.79 -8.90
CA SER A 619 18.56 -12.77 -9.56
C SER A 619 18.62 -14.07 -8.75
N GLY A 620 18.59 -15.21 -9.43
CA GLY A 620 18.52 -16.54 -8.78
C GLY A 620 17.09 -16.97 -8.43
N ARG A 621 16.91 -18.25 -8.11
CA ARG A 621 15.63 -18.84 -7.72
C ARG A 621 15.41 -18.64 -6.21
N PRO A 622 14.17 -18.39 -5.76
CA PRO A 622 13.85 -18.42 -4.35
C PRO A 622 13.95 -19.84 -3.81
N THR A 623 14.56 -20.01 -2.63
CA THR A 623 14.72 -21.29 -1.95
C THR A 623 14.08 -21.21 -0.57
N MET A 624 12.93 -21.86 -0.38
CA MET A 624 12.16 -21.84 0.86
C MET A 624 12.41 -23.12 1.67
N ALA A 625 12.71 -22.98 2.96
CA ALA A 625 12.77 -24.10 3.90
C ALA A 625 11.39 -24.34 4.53
N ILE A 626 10.94 -25.59 4.55
CA ILE A 626 9.76 -26.03 5.30
C ILE A 626 10.25 -26.89 6.45
N LEU A 627 10.04 -26.42 7.67
CA LEU A 627 10.38 -27.16 8.88
C LEU A 627 9.20 -28.08 9.25
N ILE A 628 9.47 -29.37 9.42
CA ILE A 628 8.52 -30.38 9.85
C ILE A 628 8.93 -30.84 11.24
N ARG A 629 7.93 -30.89 12.14
CA ARG A 629 8.10 -31.30 13.54
C ARG A 629 7.32 -32.58 13.82
N GLU A 630 7.73 -33.30 14.85
CA GLU A 630 7.12 -34.57 15.28
C GLU A 630 5.68 -34.37 15.74
N GLU A 631 5.36 -33.21 16.34
CA GLU A 631 3.99 -32.83 16.70
C GLU A 631 3.05 -32.76 15.49
N ASN A 632 3.58 -32.45 14.30
CA ASN A 632 2.80 -32.42 13.07
C ASN A 632 2.36 -33.83 12.64
N MET A 633 3.02 -34.90 13.08
CA MET A 633 2.56 -36.25 12.73
C MET A 633 1.35 -36.71 13.55
N ARG A 634 1.11 -36.09 14.71
CA ARG A 634 0.04 -36.49 15.64
C ARG A 634 -1.31 -35.83 15.32
N ASP A 635 -1.34 -34.93 14.35
CA ASP A 635 -2.50 -34.13 13.97
C ASP A 635 -3.51 -34.94 13.13
N SER A 636 -4.80 -34.70 13.36
CA SER A 636 -5.88 -35.22 12.50
C SER A 636 -5.74 -34.77 11.03
N HIS A 637 -5.12 -33.62 10.78
CA HIS A 637 -4.88 -33.03 9.46
C HIS A 637 -3.56 -33.48 8.82
N PHE A 638 -2.80 -34.40 9.43
CA PHE A 638 -1.50 -34.85 8.91
C PHE A 638 -1.59 -35.42 7.49
N ARG A 639 -2.70 -36.08 7.14
CA ARG A 639 -2.95 -36.57 5.78
C ARG A 639 -2.96 -35.45 4.75
N GLN A 640 -3.54 -34.28 5.07
CA GLN A 640 -3.55 -33.15 4.14
C GLN A 640 -2.16 -32.50 4.03
N LEU A 641 -1.34 -32.55 5.09
CA LEU A 641 0.07 -32.17 5.01
C LEU A 641 0.83 -33.11 4.06
N LEU A 642 0.62 -34.42 4.14
CA LEU A 642 1.21 -35.39 3.21
C LEU A 642 0.78 -35.14 1.77
N GLU A 643 -0.50 -34.81 1.52
CA GLU A 643 -1.00 -34.42 0.19
C GLU A 643 -0.28 -33.17 -0.33
N LEU A 644 -0.08 -32.15 0.51
CA LEU A 644 0.72 -30.98 0.15
C LEU A 644 2.16 -31.37 -0.20
N LEU A 645 2.83 -32.17 0.62
CA LEU A 645 4.21 -32.60 0.38
C LEU A 645 4.33 -33.45 -0.90
N ALA A 646 3.33 -34.27 -1.20
CA ALA A 646 3.24 -35.02 -2.45
C ALA A 646 3.05 -34.11 -3.67
N MET A 647 2.25 -33.04 -3.57
CA MET A 647 2.13 -32.01 -4.61
C MET A 647 3.46 -31.26 -4.83
N LEU A 648 4.19 -30.93 -3.76
CA LEU A 648 5.52 -30.32 -3.89
C LEU A 648 6.49 -31.25 -4.60
N LYS A 649 6.42 -32.57 -4.33
CA LYS A 649 7.21 -33.60 -5.00
C LYS A 649 6.84 -33.79 -6.48
N SER A 650 5.58 -33.63 -6.85
CA SER A 650 5.14 -33.73 -8.26
C SER A 650 5.60 -32.55 -9.12
N GLY A 651 6.07 -31.46 -8.49
CA GLY A 651 6.63 -30.29 -9.15
C GLY A 651 5.62 -29.19 -9.47
N ASN A 652 4.35 -29.35 -9.07
CA ASN A 652 3.31 -28.36 -9.22
C ASN A 652 2.44 -28.26 -7.97
N CYS A 653 2.37 -27.06 -7.38
CA CYS A 653 1.51 -26.75 -6.25
C CYS A 653 0.49 -25.70 -6.68
N TYR A 654 -0.75 -26.12 -6.99
CA TYR A 654 -1.86 -25.24 -7.42
C TYR A 654 -1.54 -24.28 -8.58
N GLY A 655 -0.76 -24.72 -9.56
CA GLY A 655 -0.36 -23.91 -10.72
C GLY A 655 1.00 -23.23 -10.55
N LEU A 656 1.58 -23.26 -9.34
CA LEU A 656 2.94 -22.82 -9.08
C LEU A 656 3.95 -23.94 -9.39
N LYS A 657 4.93 -23.64 -10.26
CA LYS A 657 6.06 -24.55 -10.53
C LYS A 657 6.98 -24.60 -9.31
N VAL A 658 7.12 -25.79 -8.74
CA VAL A 658 7.96 -26.03 -7.56
C VAL A 658 9.05 -27.05 -7.89
N ARG A 659 10.24 -26.89 -7.29
CA ARG A 659 11.31 -27.88 -7.33
C ARG A 659 11.69 -28.28 -5.91
N LEU A 660 11.20 -29.43 -5.48
CA LEU A 660 11.65 -30.09 -4.26
C LEU A 660 13.04 -30.72 -4.48
N GLY A 661 13.94 -30.58 -3.50
CA GLY A 661 15.23 -31.25 -3.57
C GLY A 661 16.09 -31.04 -2.32
N ARG A 662 17.22 -31.74 -2.27
CA ARG A 662 18.24 -31.52 -1.24
C ARG A 662 18.88 -30.14 -1.39
N LEU A 663 19.16 -29.48 -0.26
CA LEU A 663 19.70 -28.13 -0.23
C LEU A 663 20.97 -27.98 -1.08
N GLN A 664 21.92 -28.91 -0.94
CA GLN A 664 23.20 -28.89 -1.66
C GLN A 664 23.03 -28.87 -3.19
N ASN A 665 21.97 -29.48 -3.71
CA ASN A 665 21.69 -29.52 -5.15
C ASN A 665 21.03 -28.23 -5.66
N LEU A 666 20.34 -27.50 -4.79
CA LEU A 666 19.57 -26.31 -5.16
C LEU A 666 20.42 -25.03 -5.09
N MET A 667 21.46 -25.02 -4.25
CA MET A 667 22.37 -23.88 -4.00
C MET A 667 22.88 -23.20 -5.28
N ASN A 668 23.31 -23.96 -6.29
CA ASN A 668 23.90 -23.41 -7.52
C ASN A 668 22.94 -22.53 -8.35
N SER A 669 21.64 -22.63 -8.09
CA SER A 669 20.61 -21.82 -8.78
C SER A 669 19.80 -20.95 -7.84
N ALA A 670 20.11 -20.98 -6.54
CA ALA A 670 19.49 -20.16 -5.52
C ALA A 670 19.93 -18.69 -5.63
N CYS A 671 19.16 -17.79 -5.04
CA CYS A 671 19.61 -16.42 -4.79
C CYS A 671 20.47 -16.39 -3.54
N ILE A 672 21.71 -15.94 -3.68
CA ILE A 672 22.67 -15.80 -2.59
C ILE A 672 22.89 -14.32 -2.32
N GLU A 673 22.77 -13.92 -1.05
CA GLU A 673 23.08 -12.58 -0.57
C GLU A 673 24.34 -12.64 0.30
N HIS A 674 25.30 -11.76 0.01
CA HIS A 674 26.54 -11.64 0.78
C HIS A 674 26.40 -10.52 1.81
N LEU A 675 26.51 -10.82 3.10
CA LEU A 675 26.40 -9.85 4.20
C LEU A 675 27.77 -9.54 4.80
N ASP A 676 28.64 -8.95 3.99
CA ASP A 676 30.07 -8.76 4.30
C ASP A 676 30.32 -7.64 5.32
N PHE A 677 29.30 -6.84 5.63
CA PHE A 677 29.39 -5.75 6.60
C PHE A 677 29.64 -6.24 8.04
N LEU A 678 29.31 -7.50 8.35
CA LEU A 678 29.50 -8.08 9.68
C LEU A 678 30.97 -8.32 10.06
N ASP A 679 31.86 -8.43 9.07
CA ASP A 679 33.30 -8.58 9.32
C ASP A 679 33.91 -7.34 9.98
N LEU A 680 33.18 -6.23 10.01
CA LEU A 680 33.57 -4.96 10.65
C LEU A 680 33.10 -4.83 12.09
N VAL A 681 32.14 -5.64 12.51
CA VAL A 681 31.63 -5.59 13.88
C VAL A 681 32.67 -6.26 14.77
N PRO A 682 33.27 -5.54 15.75
CA PRO A 682 34.19 -6.14 16.70
C PRO A 682 33.58 -7.38 17.33
N ASP A 683 34.34 -8.45 17.51
CA ASP A 683 33.78 -9.73 17.99
C ASP A 683 33.10 -9.60 19.37
N GLU A 684 33.48 -8.62 20.19
CA GLU A 684 32.81 -8.27 21.46
C GLU A 684 31.38 -7.74 21.27
N LEU A 685 31.13 -7.04 20.16
CA LEU A 685 29.83 -6.48 19.79
C LEU A 685 29.06 -7.38 18.82
N ALA A 686 29.72 -8.40 18.26
CA ALA A 686 29.08 -9.31 17.32
C ALA A 686 27.94 -10.09 18.00
N PRO A 687 26.80 -10.26 17.31
CA PRO A 687 25.69 -10.99 17.89
C PRO A 687 26.08 -12.44 18.14
N LYS A 688 25.68 -12.98 19.30
CA LYS A 688 25.74 -14.42 19.56
C LYS A 688 24.60 -15.08 18.80
N LEU A 689 24.96 -15.76 17.71
CA LEU A 689 24.03 -16.38 16.78
C LEU A 689 23.87 -17.86 17.10
N GLN A 690 22.65 -18.37 17.05
CA GLN A 690 22.32 -19.77 17.33
C GLN A 690 21.75 -20.45 16.09
N CYS A 691 22.30 -21.60 15.72
CA CYS A 691 21.71 -22.44 14.68
C CYS A 691 20.63 -23.36 15.26
N LEU A 692 19.68 -23.76 14.41
CA LEU A 692 18.72 -24.81 14.74
C LEU A 692 19.49 -26.11 15.00
N GLN A 693 19.40 -26.62 16.22
CA GLN A 693 19.98 -27.91 16.58
C GLN A 693 19.03 -29.05 16.25
N GLN A 694 19.58 -30.21 15.91
CA GLN A 694 18.79 -31.41 15.73
C GLN A 694 18.14 -31.79 17.07
N PHE A 695 16.84 -32.05 17.05
CA PHE A 695 16.11 -32.48 18.23
C PHE A 695 16.50 -33.93 18.59
N GLU A 696 17.03 -34.12 19.80
CA GLU A 696 17.34 -35.43 20.37
C GLU A 696 16.16 -35.89 21.21
N ASN A 697 15.54 -37.00 20.81
CA ASN A 697 14.39 -37.55 21.52
C ASN A 697 14.88 -38.38 22.73
N PRO A 698 14.51 -38.05 23.98
CA PRO A 698 14.97 -38.79 25.16
C PRO A 698 14.39 -40.20 25.25
N HIS A 699 13.36 -40.53 24.45
CA HIS A 699 12.75 -41.85 24.37
C HIS A 699 13.33 -42.64 23.19
N THR A 700 14.57 -43.08 23.34
CA THR A 700 15.26 -44.04 22.45
C THR A 700 14.75 -45.48 22.66
N GLY A 701 13.43 -45.68 22.67
CA GLY A 701 12.82 -47.01 22.66
C GLY A 701 12.37 -47.35 21.25
N TYR A 702 12.68 -48.57 20.78
CA TYR A 702 12.18 -49.13 19.51
C TYR A 702 10.65 -49.42 19.57
N THR A 703 9.83 -48.45 19.96
CA THR A 703 8.39 -48.48 19.68
C THR A 703 8.20 -48.33 18.18
N SER A 704 7.27 -49.09 17.62
CA SER A 704 6.98 -49.15 16.18
C SER A 704 6.95 -47.75 15.55
N LEU A 705 7.71 -47.54 14.46
CA LEU A 705 7.77 -46.27 13.72
C LEU A 705 6.40 -45.83 13.17
N THR A 706 5.41 -46.73 13.18
CA THR A 706 4.05 -46.50 12.66
C THR A 706 3.00 -46.27 13.75
N ASP A 707 3.29 -46.55 15.01
CA ASP A 707 2.33 -46.37 16.12
C ASP A 707 2.50 -44.99 16.74
N ILE A 708 2.12 -43.96 15.97
CA ILE A 708 2.02 -42.59 16.49
C ILE A 708 0.58 -42.42 16.96
N PRO A 709 0.32 -42.30 18.28
CA PRO A 709 -1.03 -42.01 18.75
C PRO A 709 -1.49 -40.69 18.16
N THR A 710 -2.56 -40.71 17.36
CA THR A 710 -3.28 -39.51 16.97
C THR A 710 -3.76 -38.83 18.24
N VAL A 711 -3.50 -37.52 18.38
CA VAL A 711 -4.06 -36.76 19.51
C VAL A 711 -5.58 -36.84 19.41
N LEU A 712 -6.21 -37.51 20.38
CA LEU A 712 -7.66 -37.48 20.53
C LEU A 712 -8.07 -36.05 20.85
N GLU A 713 -9.14 -35.55 20.23
CA GLU A 713 -9.70 -34.24 20.57
C GLU A 713 -10.04 -34.23 22.06
N TYR A 714 -9.38 -33.34 22.80
CA TYR A 714 -9.62 -33.19 24.23
C TYR A 714 -10.95 -32.47 24.42
N ASP A 715 -11.96 -33.20 24.89
CA ASP A 715 -13.28 -32.68 25.22
C ASP A 715 -13.51 -32.73 26.73
N GLU A 716 -14.04 -31.65 27.30
CA GLU A 716 -14.27 -31.51 28.73
C GLU A 716 -15.59 -30.76 29.02
N PRO A 717 -16.26 -31.05 30.15
CA PRO A 717 -17.51 -30.38 30.50
C PRO A 717 -17.27 -28.90 30.84
N LEU A 718 -17.87 -28.00 30.05
CA LEU A 718 -17.84 -26.56 30.30
C LEU A 718 -18.77 -26.18 31.47
N LYS A 719 -18.23 -26.21 32.69
CA LYS A 719 -18.95 -25.77 33.90
C LYS A 719 -18.85 -24.26 34.08
N ASN A 720 -19.93 -23.61 34.54
CA ASN A 720 -19.89 -22.18 34.86
C ASN A 720 -19.18 -21.92 36.20
N TYR A 721 -18.11 -21.11 36.19
CA TYR A 721 -17.32 -20.74 37.38
C TYR A 721 -17.57 -19.30 37.86
N SER A 722 -18.55 -18.59 37.28
CA SER A 722 -18.87 -17.19 37.65
C SER A 722 -19.25 -17.00 39.12
N GLU A 723 -19.73 -18.05 39.80
CA GLU A 723 -20.03 -18.02 41.23
C GLU A 723 -18.78 -17.74 42.10
N TYR A 724 -17.59 -18.16 41.65
CA TYR A 724 -16.34 -17.96 42.37
C TYR A 724 -15.89 -16.49 42.41
N THR A 725 -16.45 -15.63 41.55
CA THR A 725 -16.20 -14.18 41.58
C THR A 725 -16.58 -13.55 42.92
N LYS A 726 -17.53 -14.16 43.66
CA LYS A 726 -18.03 -13.69 44.96
C LYS A 726 -17.41 -14.42 46.17
N ARG A 727 -16.63 -15.48 45.95
CA ARG A 727 -16.00 -16.31 47.00
C ARG A 727 -14.68 -15.71 47.48
N SER A 728 -14.14 -16.16 48.62
CA SER A 728 -12.85 -15.68 49.14
C SER A 728 -11.68 -16.14 48.25
N THR A 729 -10.52 -15.50 48.36
CA THR A 729 -9.34 -15.86 47.54
C THR A 729 -8.82 -17.25 47.90
N GLU A 730 -8.87 -17.63 49.17
CA GLU A 730 -8.46 -18.94 49.67
C GLU A 730 -9.34 -20.06 49.11
N GLU A 731 -10.66 -19.86 49.05
CA GLU A 731 -11.60 -20.82 48.46
C GLU A 731 -11.35 -21.04 46.97
N ILE A 732 -10.92 -19.99 46.24
CA ILE A 732 -10.61 -20.08 44.81
C ILE A 732 -9.30 -20.84 44.59
N VAL A 733 -8.27 -20.58 45.42
CA VAL A 733 -7.00 -21.32 45.38
C VAL A 733 -7.22 -22.79 45.69
N GLU A 734 -8.06 -23.10 46.69
CA GLU A 734 -8.38 -24.48 47.04
C GLU A 734 -9.16 -25.18 45.93
N ALA A 735 -10.13 -24.49 45.31
CA ALA A 735 -10.82 -25.00 44.12
C ALA A 735 -9.84 -25.26 42.96
N LEU A 736 -8.88 -24.36 42.72
CA LEU A 736 -7.89 -24.51 41.66
C LEU A 736 -7.02 -25.75 41.85
N ARG A 737 -6.71 -26.14 43.09
CA ARG A 737 -5.94 -27.37 43.40
C ARG A 737 -6.69 -28.67 43.10
N HIS A 738 -8.02 -28.63 43.10
CA HIS A 738 -8.89 -29.80 42.93
C HIS A 738 -9.54 -29.88 41.54
N VAL A 739 -9.29 -28.91 40.66
CA VAL A 739 -9.89 -28.86 39.33
C VAL A 739 -8.97 -29.50 38.30
N ASP A 740 -9.43 -30.61 37.72
CA ASP A 740 -8.69 -31.38 36.73
C ASP A 740 -8.95 -30.93 35.28
N THR A 741 -9.92 -30.01 35.09
CA THR A 741 -10.33 -29.47 33.79
C THR A 741 -9.54 -28.23 33.42
N LEU A 742 -9.05 -28.14 32.18
CA LEU A 742 -8.27 -26.99 31.70
C LEU A 742 -9.11 -25.71 31.71
N TYR A 743 -10.39 -25.83 31.35
CA TYR A 743 -11.36 -24.75 31.37
C TYR A 743 -11.60 -24.27 32.78
N GLY A 744 -11.82 -25.18 33.73
CA GLY A 744 -12.00 -24.79 35.13
C GLY A 744 -10.76 -24.10 35.71
N GLN A 745 -9.57 -24.62 35.43
CA GLN A 745 -8.31 -23.96 35.82
C GLN A 745 -8.20 -22.56 35.20
N SER A 746 -8.52 -22.42 33.91
CA SER A 746 -8.47 -21.13 33.21
C SER A 746 -9.41 -20.09 33.83
N GLN A 747 -10.64 -20.48 34.17
CA GLN A 747 -11.63 -19.57 34.74
C GLN A 747 -11.23 -19.14 36.16
N LEU A 748 -10.79 -20.09 37.01
CA LEU A 748 -10.36 -19.78 38.37
C LEU A 748 -9.10 -18.90 38.39
N LEU A 749 -8.11 -19.21 37.54
CA LEU A 749 -6.94 -18.35 37.34
C LEU A 749 -7.33 -16.97 36.82
N GLY A 750 -8.33 -16.86 35.93
CA GLY A 750 -8.83 -15.58 35.44
C GLY A 750 -9.48 -14.71 36.53
N VAL A 751 -10.24 -15.32 37.45
CA VAL A 751 -10.78 -14.60 38.61
C VAL A 751 -9.66 -14.11 39.53
N LEU A 752 -8.65 -14.95 39.79
CA LEU A 752 -7.48 -14.56 40.58
C LEU A 752 -6.65 -13.47 39.89
N TRP A 753 -6.51 -13.53 38.56
CA TRP A 753 -5.81 -12.53 37.75
C TRP A 753 -6.41 -11.13 37.94
N GLN A 754 -7.73 -11.04 37.87
CA GLN A 754 -8.45 -9.77 38.06
C GLN A 754 -8.41 -9.26 39.50
N ARG A 755 -8.41 -10.17 40.49
CA ARG A 755 -8.49 -9.81 41.92
C ARG A 755 -7.14 -9.50 42.56
N CYS A 756 -6.13 -10.32 42.28
CA CYS A 756 -4.85 -10.33 43.01
C CYS A 756 -3.68 -9.80 42.16
N GLY A 757 -3.86 -9.62 40.86
CA GLY A 757 -2.82 -9.16 39.94
C GLY A 757 -1.84 -10.26 39.51
N VAL A 758 -1.03 -9.94 38.50
CA VAL A 758 -0.21 -10.89 37.73
C VAL A 758 0.84 -11.65 38.55
N HIS A 759 1.43 -10.99 39.56
CA HIS A 759 2.52 -11.54 40.36
C HIS A 759 2.07 -12.27 41.63
N TYR A 760 0.76 -12.49 41.81
CA TYR A 760 0.26 -13.26 42.94
C TYR A 760 0.82 -14.69 42.91
N ASN A 761 1.34 -15.18 44.03
CA ASN A 761 2.06 -16.44 44.10
C ASN A 761 1.19 -17.53 44.74
N ILE A 762 1.13 -18.69 44.07
CA ILE A 762 0.44 -19.88 44.55
C ILE A 762 1.43 -21.05 44.47
N ASP A 763 1.71 -21.66 45.62
CA ASP A 763 2.61 -22.81 45.75
C ASP A 763 3.96 -22.63 45.03
N GLY A 764 4.56 -21.44 45.12
CA GLY A 764 5.90 -21.15 44.60
C GLY A 764 5.97 -20.73 43.12
N ALA A 765 4.85 -20.66 42.40
CA ALA A 765 4.77 -20.12 41.04
C ALA A 765 3.77 -18.95 40.98
N ASN A 766 4.14 -17.88 40.29
CA ASN A 766 3.25 -16.75 40.09
C ASN A 766 2.10 -17.10 39.11
N LEU A 767 1.07 -16.26 39.05
CA LEU A 767 -0.07 -16.48 38.17
C LEU A 767 0.31 -16.45 36.68
N GLU A 768 1.26 -15.61 36.28
CA GLU A 768 1.78 -15.52 34.91
C GLU A 768 2.36 -16.86 34.44
N ASP A 769 3.30 -17.43 35.18
CA ASP A 769 3.95 -18.72 34.90
C ASP A 769 2.92 -19.87 34.86
N ARG A 770 1.90 -19.81 35.72
CA ARG A 770 0.80 -20.79 35.72
C ARG A 770 -0.08 -20.64 34.48
N MET A 771 -0.43 -19.40 34.11
CA MET A 771 -1.23 -19.09 32.92
C MET A 771 -0.47 -19.46 31.64
N GLU A 772 0.85 -19.20 31.56
CA GLU A 772 1.69 -19.60 30.44
C GLU A 772 1.80 -21.11 30.30
N ARG A 773 1.98 -21.84 31.40
CA ARG A 773 1.99 -23.31 31.39
C ARG A 773 0.66 -23.86 30.92
N LEU A 774 -0.45 -23.33 31.43
CA LEU A 774 -1.79 -23.72 30.99
C LEU A 774 -2.00 -23.41 29.51
N THR A 775 -1.51 -22.26 29.01
CA THR A 775 -1.56 -21.90 27.59
C THR A 775 -0.81 -22.91 26.73
N ARG A 776 0.40 -23.33 27.13
CA ARG A 776 1.19 -24.35 26.41
C ARG A 776 0.52 -25.72 26.41
N GLN A 777 -0.04 -26.14 27.55
CA GLN A 777 -0.80 -27.39 27.65
C GLN A 777 -2.06 -27.37 26.79
N ALA A 778 -2.84 -26.28 26.85
CA ALA A 778 -4.02 -26.10 26.02
C ALA A 778 -3.68 -26.04 24.52
N GLY A 779 -2.51 -25.51 24.14
CA GLY A 779 -2.03 -25.51 22.75
C GLY A 779 -1.71 -26.92 22.26
N ALA A 780 -0.99 -27.71 23.05
CA ALA A 780 -0.66 -29.10 22.73
C ALA A 780 -1.92 -29.99 22.61
N LEU A 781 -2.93 -29.73 23.46
CA LEU A 781 -4.22 -30.43 23.46
C LEU A 781 -5.28 -29.78 22.55
N ARG A 782 -4.97 -28.63 21.93
CA ARG A 782 -5.83 -27.87 21.00
C ARG A 782 -7.16 -27.42 21.63
N HIS A 783 -7.16 -27.13 22.92
CA HIS A 783 -8.32 -26.58 23.59
C HIS A 783 -8.47 -25.07 23.30
N TRP A 784 -9.08 -24.72 22.16
CA TRP A 784 -9.13 -23.36 21.63
C TRP A 784 -9.78 -22.32 22.55
N THR A 785 -10.84 -22.69 23.27
CA THR A 785 -11.50 -21.78 24.24
C THR A 785 -10.55 -21.35 25.36
N VAL A 786 -9.85 -22.29 25.99
CA VAL A 786 -8.87 -22.02 27.05
C VAL A 786 -7.70 -21.22 26.50
N LEU A 787 -7.21 -21.60 25.32
CA LEU A 787 -6.09 -20.95 24.65
C LEU A 787 -6.38 -19.47 24.36
N ARG A 788 -7.57 -19.15 23.82
CA ARG A 788 -8.05 -17.78 23.60
C ARG A 788 -8.18 -17.00 24.91
N TYR A 789 -8.76 -17.63 25.93
CA TYR A 789 -8.96 -16.99 27.23
C TYR A 789 -7.63 -16.61 27.89
N CYS A 790 -6.69 -17.56 27.98
CA CYS A 790 -5.38 -17.35 28.59
C CYS A 790 -4.55 -16.33 27.78
N SER A 791 -4.55 -16.43 26.44
CA SER A 791 -3.85 -15.48 25.58
C SER A 791 -4.40 -14.06 25.69
N SER A 792 -5.69 -13.92 25.98
CA SER A 792 -6.30 -12.62 26.23
C SER A 792 -5.80 -12.00 27.54
N LEU A 793 -5.82 -12.76 28.63
CA LEU A 793 -5.36 -12.28 29.93
C LEU A 793 -3.87 -11.94 29.95
N LEU A 794 -3.06 -12.74 29.26
CA LEU A 794 -1.63 -12.49 29.05
C LEU A 794 -1.33 -11.33 28.08
N GLY A 795 -2.35 -10.76 27.43
CA GLY A 795 -2.16 -9.63 26.51
C GLY A 795 -1.40 -9.99 25.23
N LYS A 796 -1.41 -11.25 24.78
CA LYS A 796 -0.59 -11.72 23.66
C LYS A 796 -0.98 -11.06 22.32
N LEU A 797 0.03 -10.69 21.53
CA LEU A 797 -0.16 -10.03 20.23
C LEU A 797 0.30 -10.96 19.09
N ALA A 798 -0.48 -11.01 18.00
CA ALA A 798 -0.03 -11.65 16.77
C ALA A 798 1.00 -10.76 16.02
N ASP A 799 2.20 -11.30 15.74
CA ASP A 799 3.30 -10.57 15.09
C ASP A 799 2.92 -9.96 13.74
N SER A 800 2.04 -10.64 12.99
CA SER A 800 1.62 -10.27 11.64
C SER A 800 0.50 -9.22 11.58
N LEU A 801 -0.03 -8.78 12.74
CA LEU A 801 -1.21 -7.94 12.81
C LEU A 801 -1.01 -6.54 12.18
N SER A 802 0.11 -5.88 12.49
CA SER A 802 0.42 -4.54 11.96
C SER A 802 0.52 -4.51 10.41
N PRO A 803 1.23 -5.45 9.76
CA PRO A 803 1.20 -5.61 8.31
C PRO A 803 -0.21 -5.78 7.71
N TYR A 804 -1.07 -6.59 8.33
CA TYR A 804 -2.42 -6.84 7.83
C TYR A 804 -3.35 -5.64 8.00
N ILE A 805 -3.28 -4.93 9.13
CA ILE A 805 -3.97 -3.64 9.32
C ILE A 805 -3.54 -2.67 8.22
N THR A 806 -2.24 -2.55 7.97
CA THR A 806 -1.72 -1.67 6.91
C THR A 806 -2.28 -2.05 5.54
N SER A 807 -2.36 -3.35 5.24
CA SER A 807 -2.88 -3.85 3.96
C SER A 807 -4.36 -3.50 3.76
N ILE A 808 -5.16 -3.62 4.82
CA ILE A 808 -6.58 -3.21 4.81
C ILE A 808 -6.70 -1.71 4.50
N LEU A 809 -5.94 -0.87 5.21
CA LEU A 809 -5.99 0.59 5.04
C LEU A 809 -5.60 1.01 3.62
N VAL A 810 -4.56 0.39 3.09
CA VAL A 810 -4.05 0.71 1.76
C VAL A 810 -5.00 0.27 0.65
N SER A 811 -5.72 -0.84 0.81
CA SER A 811 -6.78 -1.25 -0.12
C SER A 811 -7.98 -0.28 -0.16
N GLY A 812 -7.85 0.91 0.44
CA GLY A 812 -8.85 1.97 0.44
C GLY A 812 -9.98 1.70 1.42
N LYS A 813 -9.77 0.83 2.41
CA LYS A 813 -10.75 0.49 3.43
C LYS A 813 -10.40 1.17 4.74
N GLN A 814 -11.41 1.57 5.52
CA GLN A 814 -11.19 1.94 6.92
C GLN A 814 -11.32 0.74 7.83
N LEU A 815 -10.71 0.83 9.01
CA LEU A 815 -10.79 -0.22 10.02
C LEU A 815 -11.31 0.35 11.35
N THR A 816 -12.10 -0.43 12.08
CA THR A 816 -12.53 -0.09 13.44
C THR A 816 -12.41 -1.27 14.37
N VAL A 817 -11.90 -1.00 15.57
CA VAL A 817 -11.77 -1.96 16.66
C VAL A 817 -12.71 -1.53 17.78
N GLY A 818 -13.50 -2.47 18.30
CA GLY A 818 -14.51 -2.19 19.30
C GLY A 818 -15.52 -3.33 19.38
N VAL A 819 -16.17 -3.48 20.53
CA VAL A 819 -17.17 -4.52 20.75
C VAL A 819 -18.52 -4.07 20.20
N PHE A 820 -19.28 -5.00 19.63
CA PHE A 820 -20.63 -4.72 19.10
C PHE A 820 -21.51 -4.00 20.13
N GLY A 821 -22.15 -2.91 19.72
CA GLY A 821 -23.03 -2.10 20.56
C GLY A 821 -22.33 -1.14 21.52
N LYS A 822 -20.99 -1.12 21.56
CA LYS A 822 -20.18 -0.15 22.32
C LYS A 822 -19.50 0.87 21.39
N SER A 823 -18.73 1.80 21.96
CA SER A 823 -17.88 2.70 21.19
C SER A 823 -16.84 1.92 20.39
N GLU A 824 -16.54 2.41 19.19
CA GLU A 824 -15.51 1.85 18.32
C GLU A 824 -14.44 2.90 18.07
N TYR A 825 -13.19 2.45 18.04
CA TYR A 825 -12.06 3.29 17.66
C TYR A 825 -11.73 3.11 16.18
N VAL A 826 -11.62 4.22 15.46
CA VAL A 826 -11.28 4.24 14.03
C VAL A 826 -9.76 4.19 13.88
N ILE A 827 -9.28 3.17 13.16
CA ILE A 827 -7.91 3.12 12.67
C ILE A 827 -7.95 3.62 11.23
N ASP A 828 -7.45 4.83 11.02
CA ASP A 828 -7.34 5.50 9.72
C ASP A 828 -5.89 5.65 9.23
N HIS A 829 -4.92 5.34 10.09
CA HIS A 829 -3.51 5.29 9.77
C HIS A 829 -2.83 4.05 10.38
N PRO A 830 -1.71 3.58 9.80
CA PRO A 830 -0.99 2.42 10.32
C PRO A 830 -0.38 2.67 11.71
N LEU A 831 -0.76 1.87 12.69
CA LEU A 831 -0.27 1.94 14.07
C LEU A 831 0.99 1.11 14.29
N THR A 832 1.71 1.37 15.38
CA THR A 832 2.79 0.49 15.87
C THR A 832 2.22 -0.74 16.58
N PRO A 833 2.96 -1.88 16.67
CA PRO A 833 2.46 -3.08 17.34
C PRO A 833 1.97 -2.83 18.78
N GLN A 834 2.72 -2.02 19.55
CA GLN A 834 2.37 -1.67 20.92
C GLN A 834 1.07 -0.84 20.99
N GLN A 835 0.88 0.12 20.08
CA GLN A 835 -0.36 0.89 19.99
C GLN A 835 -1.55 0.00 19.61
N VAL A 836 -1.36 -0.96 18.69
CA VAL A 836 -2.41 -1.91 18.31
C VAL A 836 -2.80 -2.79 19.49
N GLN A 837 -1.82 -3.30 20.25
CA GLN A 837 -2.05 -4.10 21.44
C GLN A 837 -2.87 -3.31 22.48
N GLN A 838 -2.38 -2.13 22.88
CA GLN A 838 -3.07 -1.27 23.84
C GLN A 838 -4.51 -0.94 23.38
N LEU A 839 -4.69 -0.67 22.10
CA LEU A 839 -5.99 -0.36 21.52
C LEU A 839 -6.96 -1.54 21.59
N ILE A 840 -6.55 -2.73 21.13
CA ILE A 840 -7.44 -3.90 21.09
C ILE A 840 -7.86 -4.31 22.51
N TYR A 841 -6.91 -4.36 23.44
CA TYR A 841 -7.19 -4.79 24.81
C TYR A 841 -8.00 -3.76 25.60
N SER A 842 -7.74 -2.46 25.42
CA SER A 842 -8.54 -1.40 26.07
C SER A 842 -10.00 -1.38 25.61
N GLN A 843 -10.30 -1.74 24.36
CA GLN A 843 -11.66 -1.83 23.86
C GLN A 843 -12.41 -3.10 24.30
N CYS A 844 -11.70 -4.11 24.81
CA CYS A 844 -12.24 -5.45 25.09
C CYS A 844 -12.15 -5.88 26.57
N LEU A 845 -11.99 -4.94 27.52
CA LEU A 845 -11.75 -5.24 28.95
C LEU A 845 -12.76 -6.24 29.56
N ASP A 846 -14.05 -6.07 29.25
CA ASP A 846 -15.13 -6.95 29.78
C ASP A 846 -15.36 -8.22 28.93
N TYR A 847 -14.65 -8.37 27.81
CA TYR A 847 -14.90 -9.38 26.79
C TYR A 847 -13.61 -10.15 26.47
N PRO A 848 -13.20 -11.09 27.33
CA PRO A 848 -11.88 -11.72 27.25
C PRO A 848 -11.63 -12.38 25.89
N TYR A 849 -12.60 -13.09 25.32
CA TYR A 849 -12.40 -13.73 24.01
C TYR A 849 -12.34 -12.73 22.84
N HIS A 850 -12.98 -11.57 22.96
CA HIS A 850 -13.14 -10.65 21.83
C HIS A 850 -11.81 -10.03 21.40
N ALA A 851 -10.92 -9.70 22.34
CA ALA A 851 -9.60 -9.15 22.01
C ALA A 851 -8.83 -10.08 21.05
N VAL A 852 -8.85 -11.37 21.33
CA VAL A 852 -8.13 -12.38 20.55
C VAL A 852 -8.86 -12.70 19.24
N LEU A 853 -10.18 -12.86 19.27
CA LEU A 853 -10.99 -13.06 18.06
C LEU A 853 -10.86 -11.88 17.09
N MET A 854 -10.79 -10.65 17.59
CA MET A 854 -10.54 -9.46 16.75
C MET A 854 -9.19 -9.55 16.05
N GLN A 855 -8.13 -9.98 16.75
CA GLN A 855 -6.82 -10.17 16.13
C GLN A 855 -6.86 -11.23 15.02
N GLU A 856 -7.48 -12.39 15.27
CA GLU A 856 -7.65 -13.46 14.27
C GLU A 856 -8.41 -12.97 13.03
N ILE A 857 -9.56 -12.33 13.23
CA ILE A 857 -10.40 -11.79 12.15
C ILE A 857 -9.63 -10.72 11.36
N LEU A 858 -8.88 -9.86 12.01
CA LEU A 858 -8.04 -8.85 11.36
C LEU A 858 -6.97 -9.48 10.47
N VAL A 859 -6.29 -10.52 10.96
CA VAL A 859 -5.31 -11.30 10.20
C VAL A 859 -5.98 -11.93 8.98
N TYR A 860 -7.14 -12.56 9.16
CA TYR A 860 -7.87 -13.20 8.06
C TYR A 860 -8.39 -12.20 7.03
N CYS A 861 -8.98 -11.09 7.47
CA CYS A 861 -9.43 -10.03 6.56
C CYS A 861 -8.26 -9.42 5.79
N GLY A 862 -7.14 -9.14 6.45
CA GLY A 862 -5.95 -8.62 5.81
C GLY A 862 -5.30 -9.59 4.83
N LYS A 863 -5.43 -10.89 5.05
CA LYS A 863 -5.01 -11.92 4.09
C LYS A 863 -5.98 -12.01 2.90
N LEU A 864 -7.28 -12.09 3.18
CA LEU A 864 -8.33 -12.22 2.15
C LEU A 864 -8.40 -11.00 1.23
N ILE A 865 -8.12 -9.79 1.73
CA ILE A 865 -8.14 -8.59 0.88
C ILE A 865 -7.01 -8.60 -0.15
N GLN A 866 -5.88 -9.26 0.17
CA GLN A 866 -4.75 -9.43 -0.74
C GLN A 866 -4.98 -10.57 -1.75
N THR A 867 -5.58 -11.69 -1.31
CA THR A 867 -5.76 -12.88 -2.17
C THR A 867 -7.03 -12.80 -3.01
N THR A 868 -8.13 -12.32 -2.42
CA THR A 868 -9.48 -12.35 -3.00
C THR A 868 -10.20 -11.02 -2.73
N PRO A 869 -9.71 -9.88 -3.29
CA PRO A 869 -10.22 -8.54 -2.98
C PRO A 869 -11.71 -8.37 -3.27
N LYS A 870 -12.26 -9.15 -4.22
CA LYS A 870 -13.68 -9.13 -4.59
C LYS A 870 -14.63 -9.36 -3.42
N LEU A 871 -14.20 -10.12 -2.39
CA LEU A 871 -14.99 -10.37 -1.18
C LEU A 871 -15.30 -9.09 -0.40
N PHE A 872 -14.50 -8.03 -0.58
CA PHE A 872 -14.66 -6.74 0.09
C PHE A 872 -15.29 -5.67 -0.83
N ASN A 873 -15.79 -6.06 -2.00
CA ASN A 873 -16.53 -5.13 -2.86
C ASN A 873 -17.78 -4.65 -2.13
N GLY A 874 -18.01 -3.34 -2.15
CA GLY A 874 -19.10 -2.71 -1.42
C GLY A 874 -18.86 -2.50 0.08
N ILE A 875 -17.80 -3.04 0.69
CA ILE A 875 -17.49 -2.77 2.10
C ILE A 875 -16.46 -1.65 2.15
N LEU A 876 -16.81 -0.46 2.63
CA LEU A 876 -15.83 0.64 2.76
C LEU A 876 -15.08 0.55 4.09
N LYS A 877 -15.77 0.24 5.18
CA LYS A 877 -15.20 0.16 6.52
C LYS A 877 -15.37 -1.23 7.13
N ILE A 878 -14.26 -1.87 7.48
CA ILE A 878 -14.27 -3.14 8.21
C ILE A 878 -14.44 -2.83 9.70
N ARG A 879 -15.64 -3.09 10.23
CA ARG A 879 -15.97 -2.93 11.65
C ARG A 879 -15.86 -4.27 12.35
N VAL A 880 -14.75 -4.52 13.05
CA VAL A 880 -14.44 -5.87 13.55
C VAL A 880 -15.48 -6.35 14.58
N GLY A 881 -16.01 -5.47 15.42
CA GLY A 881 -17.13 -5.80 16.32
C GLY A 881 -18.40 -6.24 15.59
N TRP A 882 -18.78 -5.53 14.52
CA TRP A 882 -19.93 -5.93 13.69
C TRP A 882 -19.65 -7.16 12.84
N MET A 883 -18.38 -7.38 12.45
CA MET A 883 -17.95 -8.62 11.81
C MET A 883 -18.17 -9.79 12.75
N ILE A 884 -17.73 -9.73 14.01
CA ILE A 884 -17.99 -10.76 15.02
C ILE A 884 -19.50 -11.00 15.17
N HIS A 885 -20.31 -9.93 15.20
CA HIS A 885 -21.76 -10.06 15.23
C HIS A 885 -22.32 -10.78 13.99
N ALA A 886 -21.81 -10.47 12.80
CA ALA A 886 -22.17 -11.15 11.56
C ALA A 886 -21.78 -12.65 11.58
N LEU A 887 -20.62 -13.00 12.15
CA LEU A 887 -20.21 -14.40 12.36
C LEU A 887 -21.17 -15.12 13.31
N GLN A 888 -21.58 -14.47 14.41
CA GLN A 888 -22.56 -15.04 15.35
C GLN A 888 -23.94 -15.25 14.69
N LEU A 889 -24.39 -14.31 13.86
CA LEU A 889 -25.63 -14.45 13.09
C LEU A 889 -25.54 -15.62 12.11
N TYR A 890 -24.43 -15.74 11.38
CA TYR A 890 -24.20 -16.86 10.47
C TYR A 890 -24.24 -18.21 11.19
N MET A 891 -23.51 -18.34 12.30
CA MET A 891 -23.50 -19.56 13.12
C MET A 891 -24.90 -19.94 13.59
N LYS A 892 -25.69 -18.95 14.02
CA LYS A 892 -27.09 -19.14 14.41
C LYS A 892 -27.98 -19.59 13.25
N PHE A 893 -27.76 -19.10 12.03
CA PHE A 893 -28.58 -19.45 10.86
C PHE A 893 -28.19 -20.78 10.20
N SER A 894 -26.96 -21.23 10.42
CA SER A 894 -26.46 -22.51 9.93
C SER A 894 -26.69 -23.68 10.89
N ASP A 895 -27.55 -23.51 11.92
CA ASP A 895 -27.82 -24.49 12.99
C ASP A 895 -26.56 -25.00 13.73
N ASN A 896 -25.47 -24.24 13.71
CA ASN A 896 -24.27 -24.58 14.44
C ASN A 896 -24.41 -24.18 15.92
N LYS A 897 -24.34 -25.17 16.82
CA LYS A 897 -24.50 -24.99 18.27
C LYS A 897 -23.20 -24.64 19.00
N GLN A 898 -22.05 -24.72 18.33
CA GLN A 898 -20.76 -24.38 18.92
C GLN A 898 -20.61 -22.86 19.11
N ALA A 899 -19.93 -22.47 20.18
CA ALA A 899 -19.58 -21.08 20.42
C ALA A 899 -18.48 -20.64 19.45
N LEU A 900 -18.39 -19.34 19.16
CA LEU A 900 -17.40 -18.83 18.19
C LEU A 900 -15.98 -19.04 18.70
N GLU A 901 -15.76 -18.88 20.00
CA GLU A 901 -14.50 -19.04 20.71
C GLU A 901 -14.03 -20.50 20.84
N SER A 902 -14.88 -21.49 20.58
CA SER A 902 -14.50 -22.91 20.59
C SER A 902 -14.02 -23.43 19.24
N LEU A 903 -14.29 -22.71 18.15
CA LEU A 903 -13.87 -23.10 16.80
C LEU A 903 -12.34 -23.09 16.67
N SER A 904 -11.76 -24.02 15.92
CA SER A 904 -10.34 -23.89 15.59
C SER A 904 -10.07 -22.63 14.76
N PRO A 905 -8.84 -22.09 14.75
CA PRO A 905 -8.47 -20.96 13.88
C PRO A 905 -8.85 -21.15 12.40
N SER A 906 -8.64 -22.35 11.84
CA SER A 906 -9.02 -22.70 10.47
C SER A 906 -10.52 -22.73 10.25
N GLU A 907 -11.29 -23.21 11.22
CA GLU A 907 -12.75 -23.17 11.19
C GLU A 907 -13.29 -21.75 11.26
N LEU A 908 -12.75 -20.92 12.16
CA LEU A 908 -13.11 -19.51 12.27
C LEU A 908 -12.85 -18.77 10.95
N ARG A 909 -11.69 -19.00 10.32
CA ARG A 909 -11.36 -18.42 9.01
C ARG A 909 -12.35 -18.84 7.93
N ARG A 910 -12.80 -20.11 7.92
CA ARG A 910 -13.83 -20.60 6.99
C ARG A 910 -15.18 -19.91 7.21
N VAL A 911 -15.58 -19.68 8.46
CA VAL A 911 -16.80 -18.91 8.78
C VAL A 911 -16.67 -17.46 8.30
N VAL A 912 -15.51 -16.80 8.50
CA VAL A 912 -15.26 -15.45 7.97
C VAL A 912 -15.42 -15.40 6.45
N LEU A 913 -14.87 -16.38 5.72
CA LEU A 913 -15.02 -16.46 4.27
C LEU A 913 -16.48 -16.61 3.84
N LYS A 914 -17.25 -17.47 4.53
CA LYS A 914 -18.68 -17.67 4.25
C LYS A 914 -19.53 -16.45 4.56
N VAL A 915 -19.21 -15.69 5.62
CA VAL A 915 -19.88 -14.43 5.95
C VAL A 915 -19.59 -13.34 4.93
N LEU A 916 -18.37 -13.28 4.40
CA LEU A 916 -18.03 -12.35 3.33
C LEU A 916 -18.66 -12.72 1.97
N ASP A 917 -19.17 -13.95 1.81
CA ASP A 917 -19.76 -14.47 0.57
C ASP A 917 -21.16 -15.08 0.79
N VAL A 918 -22.04 -14.33 1.47
CA VAL A 918 -23.37 -14.80 1.87
C VAL A 918 -24.32 -15.07 0.70
N LYS A 919 -24.06 -14.50 -0.49
CA LYS A 919 -24.94 -14.67 -1.66
C LYS A 919 -25.08 -16.11 -2.14
N ASP A 920 -24.07 -16.94 -1.87
CA ASP A 920 -24.05 -18.37 -2.21
C ASP A 920 -24.64 -19.26 -1.10
N SER A 921 -25.33 -18.67 -0.11
CA SER A 921 -25.94 -19.39 1.02
C SER A 921 -27.43 -19.64 0.79
N ASN A 922 -27.95 -20.74 1.35
CA ASN A 922 -29.39 -21.07 1.33
C ASN A 922 -30.22 -20.25 2.35
N PHE A 923 -29.81 -19.01 2.65
CA PHE A 923 -30.45 -18.18 3.66
C PHE A 923 -31.66 -17.41 3.09
N THR A 924 -32.61 -17.12 3.97
CA THR A 924 -33.76 -16.26 3.66
C THR A 924 -33.31 -14.82 3.39
N GLN A 925 -34.12 -14.04 2.66
CA GLN A 925 -33.80 -12.65 2.37
C GLN A 925 -33.59 -11.80 3.64
N HIS A 926 -34.36 -12.06 4.70
CA HIS A 926 -34.19 -11.39 5.98
C HIS A 926 -32.81 -11.68 6.60
N GLN A 927 -32.38 -12.94 6.60
CA GLN A 927 -31.06 -13.33 7.12
C GLN A 927 -29.92 -12.72 6.29
N ILE A 928 -30.07 -12.67 4.96
CA ILE A 928 -29.11 -12.01 4.07
C ILE A 928 -29.00 -10.52 4.41
N ARG A 929 -30.13 -9.82 4.58
CA ARG A 929 -30.16 -8.41 5.00
C ARG A 929 -29.49 -8.18 6.34
N GLN A 930 -29.65 -9.11 7.28
CA GLN A 930 -29.00 -9.03 8.59
C GLN A 930 -27.47 -9.14 8.48
N ILE A 931 -26.95 -10.05 7.67
CA ILE A 931 -25.50 -10.20 7.51
C ILE A 931 -24.93 -9.04 6.68
N GLU A 932 -25.48 -8.75 5.50
CA GLU A 932 -24.99 -7.67 4.63
C GLU A 932 -25.10 -6.29 5.29
N GLY A 933 -26.16 -6.05 6.06
CA GLY A 933 -26.33 -4.86 6.87
C GLY A 933 -25.30 -4.75 8.00
N ALA A 934 -24.90 -5.86 8.61
CA ALA A 934 -23.87 -5.88 9.65
C ALA A 934 -22.49 -5.55 9.04
N LEU A 935 -22.22 -6.06 7.83
CA LEU A 935 -21.02 -5.74 7.06
C LEU A 935 -21.04 -4.33 6.45
N CYS A 936 -22.20 -3.64 6.46
CA CYS A 936 -22.41 -2.35 5.80
C CYS A 936 -22.06 -2.40 4.30
N ARG A 937 -22.37 -3.52 3.62
CA ARG A 937 -22.06 -3.68 2.21
C ARG A 937 -23.01 -2.88 1.34
N VAL A 938 -22.46 -2.06 0.45
CA VAL A 938 -23.20 -1.23 -0.51
C VAL A 938 -22.96 -1.66 -1.98
N PRO A 939 -23.88 -1.35 -2.92
CA PRO A 939 -23.67 -1.62 -4.35
C PRO A 939 -22.52 -0.83 -4.98
N ASP A 940 -22.10 -1.24 -6.18
CA ASP A 940 -21.08 -0.50 -6.93
C ASP A 940 -21.53 0.92 -7.28
N TYR A 941 -20.58 1.85 -7.16
CA TYR A 941 -20.77 3.29 -7.33
C TYR A 941 -21.73 3.94 -6.32
N PHE A 942 -22.15 3.24 -5.26
CA PHE A 942 -23.13 3.74 -4.28
C PHE A 942 -22.84 5.16 -3.80
N PHE A 943 -21.61 5.44 -3.36
CA PHE A 943 -21.26 6.78 -2.87
C PHE A 943 -21.36 7.85 -3.96
N ASP A 944 -20.98 7.55 -5.20
CA ASP A 944 -21.13 8.47 -6.33
C ASP A 944 -22.62 8.76 -6.58
N ARG A 945 -23.48 7.74 -6.42
CA ARG A 945 -24.93 7.90 -6.55
C ARG A 945 -25.49 8.78 -5.44
N VAL A 946 -25.03 8.58 -4.20
CA VAL A 946 -25.44 9.43 -3.06
C VAL A 946 -24.98 10.88 -3.26
N TRP A 947 -23.82 11.09 -3.88
CA TRP A 947 -23.40 12.43 -4.30
C TRP A 947 -24.39 13.04 -5.30
N ASP A 948 -24.76 12.31 -6.37
CA ASP A 948 -25.75 12.75 -7.36
C ASP A 948 -27.08 13.11 -6.70
N ILE A 949 -27.57 12.27 -5.77
CA ILE A 949 -28.79 12.57 -4.99
C ILE A 949 -28.61 13.88 -4.22
N LEU A 950 -27.50 14.05 -3.50
CA LEU A 950 -27.25 15.24 -2.68
C LEU A 950 -27.26 16.52 -3.53
N THR A 951 -26.82 16.48 -4.80
CA THR A 951 -26.92 17.63 -5.72
C THR A 951 -28.35 18.06 -6.04
N ARG A 952 -29.34 17.17 -5.84
CA ARG A 952 -30.76 17.40 -6.14
C ARG A 952 -31.66 17.47 -4.90
N VAL A 953 -31.07 17.57 -3.71
CA VAL A 953 -31.78 17.72 -2.43
C VAL A 953 -31.24 18.97 -1.73
N PRO A 954 -31.89 20.15 -1.90
CA PRO A 954 -31.36 21.44 -1.45
C PRO A 954 -31.05 21.51 0.05
N ASP A 955 -31.94 20.95 0.88
CA ASP A 955 -31.73 20.92 2.33
C ASP A 955 -31.00 19.66 2.80
N GLY A 956 -30.55 18.78 1.90
CA GLY A 956 -29.82 17.56 2.25
C GLY A 956 -30.66 16.37 2.77
N ILE A 957 -29.97 15.35 3.27
CA ILE A 957 -30.52 14.02 3.60
C ILE A 957 -30.50 13.82 5.12
N VAL A 958 -31.54 13.21 5.70
CA VAL A 958 -31.60 12.83 7.11
C VAL A 958 -31.64 11.31 7.26
N ILE A 959 -30.77 10.77 8.13
CA ILE A 959 -30.70 9.35 8.48
C ILE A 959 -30.67 9.21 10.00
N CYS A 960 -31.67 8.56 10.59
CA CYS A 960 -31.83 8.37 12.03
C CYS A 960 -31.70 9.68 12.83
N GLY A 961 -32.30 10.76 12.32
CA GLY A 961 -32.23 12.11 12.91
C GLY A 961 -30.90 12.85 12.72
N GLN A 962 -29.91 12.23 12.06
CA GLN A 962 -28.68 12.92 11.65
C GLN A 962 -28.85 13.58 10.30
N HIS A 963 -28.50 14.86 10.23
CA HIS A 963 -28.62 15.65 9.03
C HIS A 963 -27.29 15.72 8.26
N LEU A 964 -27.32 15.30 7.00
CA LEU A 964 -26.29 15.56 6.01
C LEU A 964 -26.75 16.71 5.12
N PRO A 965 -26.30 17.94 5.40
CA PRO A 965 -26.74 19.09 4.62
C PRO A 965 -26.07 19.06 3.24
N GLN A 966 -26.75 19.58 2.22
CA GLN A 966 -26.18 19.73 0.88
C GLN A 966 -24.97 20.68 0.90
N GLN A 967 -25.15 21.87 1.45
CA GLN A 967 -24.07 22.79 1.79
C GLN A 967 -23.85 22.77 3.31
N PRO A 968 -22.60 22.71 3.80
CA PRO A 968 -21.35 22.89 3.07
C PRO A 968 -20.74 21.59 2.51
N THR A 969 -21.45 20.46 2.52
CA THR A 969 -20.86 19.17 2.08
C THR A 969 -20.34 19.21 0.64
N LEU A 970 -21.11 19.76 -0.32
CA LEU A 970 -20.70 19.87 -1.72
C LEU A 970 -19.64 20.95 -1.95
N SER A 971 -19.53 21.95 -1.06
CA SER A 971 -18.45 22.93 -1.09
C SER A 971 -17.15 22.37 -0.54
N GLU A 972 -17.20 21.60 0.53
CA GLU A 972 -16.03 21.05 1.23
C GLU A 972 -15.41 19.86 0.50
N LEU A 973 -16.23 19.02 -0.13
CA LEU A 973 -15.79 17.74 -0.69
C LEU A 973 -15.89 17.75 -2.22
N THR A 974 -15.28 16.76 -2.87
CA THR A 974 -15.40 16.56 -4.33
C THR A 974 -15.98 15.18 -4.65
N VAL A 975 -16.60 15.06 -5.83
CA VAL A 975 -17.05 13.77 -6.37
C VAL A 975 -15.89 12.77 -6.40
N TYR A 976 -16.17 11.50 -6.06
CA TYR A 976 -15.20 10.38 -6.02
C TYR A 976 -14.13 10.47 -4.92
N GLU A 977 -14.23 11.43 -4.00
CA GLU A 977 -13.30 11.51 -2.87
C GLU A 977 -13.64 10.49 -1.79
N LEU A 978 -12.62 9.85 -1.22
CA LEU A 978 -12.78 8.89 -0.12
C LEU A 978 -13.44 9.55 1.10
N SER A 979 -13.09 10.80 1.42
CA SER A 979 -13.65 11.57 2.54
C SER A 979 -15.17 11.68 2.50
N PHE A 980 -15.75 11.88 1.30
CA PHE A 980 -17.21 11.90 1.13
C PHE A 980 -17.83 10.54 1.41
N ALA A 981 -17.26 9.48 0.84
CA ALA A 981 -17.73 8.12 1.07
C ALA A 981 -17.70 7.75 2.57
N LEU A 982 -16.66 8.17 3.29
CA LEU A 982 -16.54 7.98 4.74
C LEU A 982 -17.59 8.74 5.55
N LYS A 983 -18.01 9.94 5.10
CA LYS A 983 -19.10 10.71 5.73
C LYS A 983 -20.44 9.98 5.60
N ILE A 984 -20.73 9.41 4.44
CA ILE A 984 -21.94 8.58 4.23
C ILE A 984 -21.89 7.29 5.05
N GLU A 985 -20.75 6.60 5.05
CA GLU A 985 -20.54 5.40 5.85
C GLU A 985 -20.78 5.67 7.34
N LEU A 986 -20.30 6.82 7.86
CA LEU A 986 -20.53 7.23 9.25
C LEU A 986 -22.02 7.41 9.56
N LEU A 987 -22.81 7.95 8.65
CA LEU A 987 -24.27 8.11 8.84
C LEU A 987 -24.96 6.74 8.88
N LEU A 988 -24.66 5.86 7.93
CA LEU A 988 -25.20 4.50 7.89
C LEU A 988 -24.77 3.68 9.12
N SER A 989 -23.56 3.91 9.62
CA SER A 989 -22.99 3.20 10.77
C SER A 989 -23.79 3.36 12.08
N ARG A 990 -24.57 4.45 12.20
CA ARG A 990 -25.41 4.77 13.36
C ARG A 990 -26.73 4.00 13.39
N VAL A 991 -27.15 3.47 12.25
CA VAL A 991 -28.34 2.61 12.17
C VAL A 991 -28.09 1.37 13.02
N SER A 992 -28.88 1.16 14.07
CA SER A 992 -28.60 0.10 15.06
C SER A 992 -28.96 -1.31 14.56
N PHE A 993 -29.92 -1.42 13.65
CA PHE A 993 -30.40 -2.70 13.13
C PHE A 993 -29.80 -2.99 11.75
N PRO A 994 -29.05 -4.09 11.58
CA PRO A 994 -28.46 -4.47 10.30
C PRO A 994 -29.46 -4.48 9.12
N GLU A 995 -30.59 -5.16 9.29
CA GLU A 995 -31.63 -5.32 8.27
C GLU A 995 -32.23 -3.97 7.82
N TYR A 996 -32.40 -3.04 8.75
CA TYR A 996 -32.87 -1.68 8.45
C TYR A 996 -31.80 -0.84 7.74
N ARG A 997 -30.52 -1.01 8.13
CA ARG A 997 -29.39 -0.37 7.44
C ARG A 997 -29.31 -0.81 5.98
N HIS A 998 -29.53 -2.10 5.71
CA HIS A 998 -29.56 -2.59 4.32
C HIS A 998 -30.72 -1.98 3.52
N LEU A 999 -31.91 -1.82 4.14
CA LEU A 999 -33.05 -1.15 3.52
C LEU A 999 -32.80 0.34 3.21
N MET A 1000 -32.04 1.05 4.06
CA MET A 1000 -31.61 2.43 3.79
C MET A 1000 -30.74 2.53 2.53
N VAL A 1001 -29.84 1.55 2.34
CA VAL A 1001 -29.01 1.46 1.14
C VAL A 1001 -29.88 1.20 -0.09
N GLU A 1002 -30.85 0.28 -0.01
CA GLU A 1002 -31.82 0.04 -1.09
C GLU A 1002 -32.61 1.31 -1.45
N LEU A 1003 -33.12 2.04 -0.45
CA LEU A 1003 -33.88 3.27 -0.66
C LEU A 1003 -33.06 4.36 -1.37
N LEU A 1004 -31.80 4.58 -0.96
CA LEU A 1004 -30.93 5.55 -1.63
C LEU A 1004 -30.71 5.17 -3.11
N MET A 1005 -30.57 3.89 -3.41
CA MET A 1005 -30.46 3.42 -4.79
C MET A 1005 -31.74 3.63 -5.60
N VAL A 1006 -32.91 3.47 -4.97
CA VAL A 1006 -34.21 3.78 -5.60
C VAL A 1006 -34.33 5.26 -5.92
N ILE A 1007 -33.98 6.14 -4.98
CA ILE A 1007 -33.99 7.59 -5.16
C ILE A 1007 -33.08 7.99 -6.33
N ASP A 1008 -31.85 7.47 -6.37
CA ASP A 1008 -30.92 7.71 -7.46
C ASP A 1008 -31.48 7.30 -8.83
N VAL A 1009 -32.03 6.09 -8.95
CA VAL A 1009 -32.59 5.59 -10.21
C VAL A 1009 -33.75 6.46 -10.69
N ILE A 1010 -34.63 6.90 -9.78
CA ILE A 1010 -35.76 7.78 -10.11
C ILE A 1010 -35.24 9.14 -10.58
N LEU A 1011 -34.31 9.76 -9.87
CA LEU A 1011 -33.76 11.07 -10.24
C LEU A 1011 -32.97 11.00 -11.56
N ARG A 1012 -32.19 9.95 -11.81
CA ARG A 1012 -31.45 9.82 -13.08
C ARG A 1012 -32.35 9.65 -14.29
N ARG A 1013 -33.47 8.95 -14.14
CA ARG A 1013 -34.42 8.74 -15.24
C ARG A 1013 -35.28 9.97 -15.53
N ASN A 1014 -35.44 10.86 -14.55
CA ASN A 1014 -36.29 12.04 -14.63
C ASN A 1014 -35.47 13.27 -14.21
N HIS A 1015 -34.79 13.90 -15.16
CA HIS A 1015 -33.88 15.02 -14.92
C HIS A 1015 -34.59 16.28 -14.42
N GLU A 1016 -35.88 16.40 -14.72
CA GLU A 1016 -36.80 17.46 -14.32
C GLU A 1016 -37.14 17.43 -12.82
N PHE A 1017 -37.04 16.27 -12.16
CA PHE A 1017 -37.38 16.15 -10.75
C PHE A 1017 -36.20 16.50 -9.82
N SER A 1018 -36.53 17.30 -8.80
CA SER A 1018 -35.68 17.63 -7.65
C SER A 1018 -36.54 17.70 -6.40
N PHE A 1019 -35.97 17.35 -5.25
CA PHE A 1019 -36.68 17.53 -3.98
C PHE A 1019 -36.73 19.02 -3.62
N THR A 1020 -37.81 19.46 -2.98
CA THR A 1020 -37.99 20.86 -2.56
C THR A 1020 -37.51 21.13 -1.14
N ALA A 1021 -37.39 20.08 -0.32
CA ALA A 1021 -37.00 20.16 1.08
C ALA A 1021 -36.09 18.98 1.45
N ARG A 1022 -35.71 18.90 2.74
CA ARG A 1022 -34.87 17.80 3.25
C ARG A 1022 -35.55 16.45 3.07
N VAL A 1023 -34.77 15.43 2.75
CA VAL A 1023 -35.27 14.06 2.58
C VAL A 1023 -34.95 13.22 3.81
N ASP A 1024 -35.97 12.89 4.60
CA ASP A 1024 -35.87 11.97 5.72
C ASP A 1024 -36.09 10.53 5.25
N LEU A 1025 -35.02 9.72 5.28
CA LEU A 1025 -35.09 8.34 4.83
C LEU A 1025 -35.92 7.45 5.78
N ASP A 1026 -35.96 7.75 7.08
CA ASP A 1026 -36.77 7.00 8.03
C ASP A 1026 -38.27 7.23 7.77
N GLU A 1027 -38.67 8.43 7.34
CA GLU A 1027 -40.03 8.76 6.90
C GLU A 1027 -40.43 7.98 5.64
N LEU A 1028 -39.60 7.99 4.62
CA LEU A 1028 -39.86 7.26 3.37
C LEU A 1028 -39.98 5.74 3.59
N ILE A 1029 -39.16 5.15 4.47
CA ILE A 1029 -39.29 3.72 4.80
C ILE A 1029 -40.60 3.45 5.56
N ARG A 1030 -41.00 4.33 6.49
CA ARG A 1030 -42.28 4.20 7.21
C ARG A 1030 -43.48 4.28 6.27
N GLU A 1031 -43.46 5.20 5.31
CA GLU A 1031 -44.50 5.31 4.27
C GLU A 1031 -44.55 4.05 3.40
N ALA A 1032 -43.40 3.57 2.93
CA ALA A 1032 -43.32 2.33 2.16
C ALA A 1032 -43.86 1.12 2.94
N PHE A 1033 -43.55 1.04 4.24
CA PHE A 1033 -44.06 -0.01 5.11
C PHE A 1033 -45.57 0.10 5.34
N ALA A 1034 -46.11 1.31 5.50
CA ALA A 1034 -47.56 1.53 5.62
C ALA A 1034 -48.29 1.07 4.34
N LEU A 1035 -47.77 1.40 3.15
CA LEU A 1035 -48.30 0.90 1.87
C LEU A 1035 -48.28 -0.63 1.80
N PHE A 1036 -47.22 -1.26 2.29
CA PHE A 1036 -47.12 -2.71 2.36
C PHE A 1036 -48.13 -3.35 3.32
N GLN A 1037 -48.40 -2.73 4.48
CA GLN A 1037 -49.42 -3.20 5.43
C GLN A 1037 -50.84 -3.09 4.85
N MET A 1038 -51.13 -1.98 4.16
CA MET A 1038 -52.41 -1.76 3.48
C MET A 1038 -52.68 -2.84 2.42
N ASP A 1039 -51.70 -3.14 1.57
CA ASP A 1039 -51.83 -4.16 0.52
C ASP A 1039 -51.98 -5.59 1.09
N ARG A 1040 -51.55 -5.83 2.34
CA ARG A 1040 -51.73 -7.12 3.05
C ARG A 1040 -53.02 -7.21 3.87
N GLY A 1041 -53.89 -6.21 3.83
CA GLY A 1041 -55.19 -6.23 4.52
C GLY A 1041 -55.10 -6.03 6.04
N THR A 1042 -54.03 -5.38 6.53
CA THR A 1042 -53.91 -5.04 7.96
C THR A 1042 -54.57 -3.66 8.19
N PRO A 1043 -55.60 -3.53 9.05
CA PRO A 1043 -56.34 -2.28 9.18
C PRO A 1043 -55.47 -1.14 9.76
N PRO A 1044 -55.71 0.13 9.37
CA PRO A 1044 -54.89 1.30 9.72
C PRO A 1044 -55.11 1.81 11.16
N GLY A 1045 -55.36 0.90 12.12
CA GLY A 1045 -55.76 1.21 13.49
C GLY A 1045 -54.70 1.01 14.58
N GLU A 1046 -53.58 0.34 14.30
CA GLU A 1046 -52.50 0.14 15.28
C GLU A 1046 -51.30 1.09 15.08
N ALA A 1047 -51.29 1.88 14.00
CA ALA A 1047 -50.18 2.79 13.66
C ALA A 1047 -50.25 4.17 14.35
N GLN A 1048 -51.25 4.44 15.19
CA GLN A 1048 -51.38 5.68 15.97
C GLN A 1048 -51.48 5.41 17.47
N LEU A 1049 -50.34 5.19 18.13
CA LEU A 1049 -50.22 5.40 19.57
C LEU A 1049 -48.91 6.14 19.92
N GLN A 1050 -49.06 7.46 20.04
CA GLN A 1050 -48.48 8.37 21.03
C GLN A 1050 -47.11 8.01 21.66
N GLY A 1051 -46.11 8.83 21.34
CA GLY A 1051 -45.19 9.45 22.31
C GLY A 1051 -44.62 8.57 23.43
N SER A 1052 -43.75 7.63 23.11
CA SER A 1052 -42.75 7.12 24.08
C SER A 1052 -41.56 6.42 23.39
N PRO A 1053 -40.31 6.55 23.90
CA PRO A 1053 -39.13 6.00 23.25
C PRO A 1053 -39.00 4.51 23.57
N ARG A 1054 -39.66 3.64 22.82
CA ARG A 1054 -39.43 2.18 22.89
C ARG A 1054 -39.24 1.58 21.50
N ARG A 1055 -38.05 1.80 20.94
CA ARG A 1055 -37.46 1.21 19.70
C ARG A 1055 -37.51 -0.34 19.58
N ARG A 1056 -38.02 -1.06 20.59
CA ARG A 1056 -37.95 -2.53 20.66
C ARG A 1056 -39.20 -3.23 20.08
N LYS A 1057 -40.36 -2.55 20.00
CA LYS A 1057 -41.61 -3.11 19.44
C LYS A 1057 -41.69 -3.07 17.90
N SER A 1058 -41.08 -2.07 17.25
CA SER A 1058 -41.09 -1.94 15.78
C SER A 1058 -40.33 -3.05 15.02
N ARG A 1059 -39.52 -3.86 15.72
CA ARG A 1059 -38.71 -4.94 15.13
C ARG A 1059 -39.57 -6.12 14.67
N GLU A 1060 -40.54 -6.53 15.47
CA GLU A 1060 -41.44 -7.63 15.14
C GLU A 1060 -42.44 -7.21 14.05
N GLU A 1061 -42.89 -5.94 14.11
CA GLU A 1061 -43.83 -5.35 13.16
C GLU A 1061 -43.29 -5.32 11.72
N MET A 1062 -42.01 -4.95 11.51
CA MET A 1062 -41.42 -4.87 10.17
C MET A 1062 -40.78 -6.18 9.66
N SER A 1063 -40.74 -7.24 10.48
CA SER A 1063 -40.07 -8.51 10.10
C SER A 1063 -40.62 -9.10 8.80
N ALA A 1064 -41.93 -9.00 8.58
CA ALA A 1064 -42.57 -9.45 7.34
C ALA A 1064 -42.12 -8.64 6.11
N PHE A 1065 -41.85 -7.35 6.28
CA PHE A 1065 -41.33 -6.47 5.23
C PHE A 1065 -39.84 -6.70 4.97
N TYR A 1066 -39.07 -7.01 6.01
CA TYR A 1066 -37.66 -7.41 5.83
C TYR A 1066 -37.51 -8.74 5.10
N ALA A 1067 -38.50 -9.63 5.19
CA ALA A 1067 -38.47 -10.94 4.55
C ALA A 1067 -38.87 -10.95 3.06
N VAL A 1068 -39.46 -9.87 2.53
CA VAL A 1068 -39.84 -9.83 1.10
C VAL A 1068 -38.61 -9.71 0.21
N SER A 1069 -38.73 -10.15 -1.06
CA SER A 1069 -37.67 -10.02 -2.05
C SER A 1069 -37.31 -8.54 -2.32
N ASN A 1070 -36.11 -8.33 -2.86
CA ASN A 1070 -35.64 -6.98 -3.22
C ASN A 1070 -36.56 -6.31 -4.26
N SER A 1071 -37.15 -7.07 -5.18
CA SER A 1071 -38.10 -6.53 -6.17
C SER A 1071 -39.37 -5.97 -5.52
N VAL A 1072 -39.91 -6.67 -4.53
CA VAL A 1072 -41.14 -6.27 -3.84
C VAL A 1072 -40.88 -5.05 -2.96
N SER A 1073 -39.84 -5.08 -2.13
CA SER A 1073 -39.47 -3.94 -1.28
C SER A 1073 -39.13 -2.70 -2.11
N THR A 1074 -38.38 -2.84 -3.22
CA THR A 1074 -38.10 -1.75 -4.16
C THR A 1074 -39.37 -1.11 -4.72
N CYS A 1075 -40.42 -1.89 -5.01
CA CYS A 1075 -41.70 -1.36 -5.49
C CYS A 1075 -42.34 -0.41 -4.46
N TYR A 1076 -42.42 -0.83 -3.19
CA TYR A 1076 -42.98 0.00 -2.12
C TYR A 1076 -42.14 1.24 -1.83
N LEU A 1077 -40.81 1.11 -1.81
CA LEU A 1077 -39.90 2.25 -1.66
C LEU A 1077 -40.08 3.25 -2.82
N SER A 1078 -40.19 2.75 -4.05
CA SER A 1078 -40.39 3.60 -5.23
C SER A 1078 -41.71 4.37 -5.15
N ARG A 1079 -42.80 3.72 -4.71
CA ARG A 1079 -44.11 4.37 -4.53
C ARG A 1079 -44.03 5.51 -3.51
N ALA A 1080 -43.36 5.29 -2.38
CA ALA A 1080 -43.16 6.33 -1.36
C ALA A 1080 -42.35 7.52 -1.91
N VAL A 1081 -41.22 7.25 -2.59
CA VAL A 1081 -40.37 8.29 -3.18
C VAL A 1081 -41.11 9.11 -4.24
N VAL A 1082 -41.83 8.45 -5.16
CA VAL A 1082 -42.60 9.14 -6.22
C VAL A 1082 -43.72 9.97 -5.60
N SER A 1083 -44.43 9.46 -4.60
CA SER A 1083 -45.46 10.23 -3.88
C SER A 1083 -44.88 11.52 -3.27
N LYS A 1084 -43.68 11.44 -2.67
CA LYS A 1084 -42.99 12.59 -2.10
C LYS A 1084 -42.51 13.59 -3.16
N LEU A 1085 -42.01 13.11 -4.30
CA LEU A 1085 -41.60 13.97 -5.42
C LEU A 1085 -42.79 14.69 -6.07
N LEU A 1086 -43.91 13.99 -6.28
CA LEU A 1086 -45.11 14.58 -6.88
C LEU A 1086 -45.81 15.59 -5.97
N SER A 1087 -45.86 15.32 -4.66
CA SER A 1087 -46.40 16.29 -3.69
C SER A 1087 -45.56 17.57 -3.62
N ALA A 1088 -44.24 17.44 -3.74
CA ALA A 1088 -43.32 18.58 -3.84
C ALA A 1088 -43.52 19.40 -5.13
N ASP A 1089 -43.83 18.75 -6.26
CA ASP A 1089 -44.05 19.40 -7.56
C ASP A 1089 -45.43 20.08 -7.65
N CYS A 1090 -46.46 19.49 -7.06
CA CYS A 1090 -47.77 20.14 -6.87
C CYS A 1090 -47.66 21.40 -5.99
N ALA A 1091 -46.91 21.34 -4.88
CA ALA A 1091 -46.69 22.49 -4.02
C ALA A 1091 -45.91 23.62 -4.71
N LYS A 1092 -44.95 23.29 -5.61
CA LYS A 1092 -44.26 24.27 -6.47
C LYS A 1092 -45.22 24.94 -7.46
N LYS A 1093 -46.08 24.17 -8.14
CA LYS A 1093 -47.09 24.71 -9.07
C LYS A 1093 -48.11 25.60 -8.36
N GLU A 1094 -48.54 25.23 -7.15
CA GLU A 1094 -49.44 26.08 -6.35
C GLU A 1094 -48.76 27.38 -5.88
N ALA A 1095 -47.47 27.33 -5.50
CA ALA A 1095 -46.69 28.51 -5.15
C ALA A 1095 -46.43 29.45 -6.34
N ASP A 1096 -46.15 28.91 -7.53
CA ASP A 1096 -45.98 29.70 -8.77
C ASP A 1096 -47.32 30.30 -9.24
N VAL A 1097 -48.43 29.59 -9.08
CA VAL A 1097 -49.79 30.13 -9.36
C VAL A 1097 -50.18 31.21 -8.35
N MET A 1098 -49.85 31.06 -7.07
CA MET A 1098 -50.07 32.09 -6.05
C MET A 1098 -49.20 33.34 -6.27
N ASN A 1099 -47.94 33.17 -6.70
CA ASN A 1099 -47.07 34.29 -7.06
C ASN A 1099 -47.51 35.00 -8.34
N HIS A 1100 -48.11 34.29 -9.30
CA HIS A 1100 -48.75 34.92 -10.45
C HIS A 1100 -50.08 35.60 -10.11
N CYS A 1101 -50.86 35.09 -9.15
CA CYS A 1101 -52.05 35.78 -8.63
C CYS A 1101 -51.73 37.01 -7.77
N HIS A 1102 -50.51 37.13 -7.22
CA HIS A 1102 -50.05 38.33 -6.52
C HIS A 1102 -49.37 39.38 -7.42
N MET A 1103 -49.10 39.04 -8.70
CA MET A 1103 -48.58 39.98 -9.71
C MET A 1103 -49.64 40.41 -10.75
N GLN A 1104 -50.93 40.16 -10.49
CA GLN A 1104 -52.05 40.75 -11.23
C GLN A 1104 -52.79 41.80 -10.39
#